data_AF-A0AAD1ZE15-F1
#
_entry.id   AF-A0AAD1ZE15-F1
#
_cell.length_a   1.000
_cell.length_b   1.000
_cell.length_c   1.000
_cell.angle_alpha   90.00
_cell.angle_beta   90.00
_cell.angle_gamma   90.00
#
_symmetry.space_group_name_H-M   'P 1'
#
loop_
_entity.id
_entity.type
_entity.pdbx_description
1 polymer ?
#
loop_
_entity_poly.entity_id
_entity_poly.type
_entity_poly.pdbx_seq_one_letter_code
_entity_poly.pdbx_strand_id
1 'polypeptide(L)'
;MAMFFLFSLILVMDITVSGWRFGFDGLSMNYYMMNCPFAEGIIKDTVNRALLSDPTLAAGLIRMHFHDCFIEGCDGSVLLDSTKDNKAEKDSPANLSLRGYEIIDQAKEELEKQCPGVVSCADILAMAARDAVFFAGGPVYDIPKGRKDGRRSKIEDTINLPPPTLNSSELIRMFGKHGFTAQEMVALSGGHTLGVARCSSFKSRLSNFDTTNDVDPTLDRKFAKTLSKTCTAGDNAEQTFDSTRNSFDNDYYSALRRENGVLFSDQTLFASAATRGIVYGYAMNQAMFFLDFQQAMVKMGKKMAQILLHGTLHVTIFEVDRLHGDGGGGGGHFFRKMMENIEETVGFGKGTPKIYATIDLEKARVGRTRMIENEPNNPKWYESFHLYCAHMASNVIFTVKDDNPIGATLIGRAYVPVHELLEGEEVDRWVEILDKDKNPTSEGSKIHVKLQYFDVFRDCNWAHGIRSSKYPGVPYTFYAQRTGCRVSLYQDAHVPDKFIPKIPLSGGKNYEPHRCWEDVFDAIINAKHLIYITGWSVYTEIALIRDSRRQKSGGDVTLGELLKKKASEGIKVLMLVWDDRTSVGQLKKDGLMATHDEETEIYFQGTDVHCVLCPRNPDNGGSIIQDMQISTMFTHHQKIVVVDSDMPGGESQKRRIVSFVGGLDLCDGRYDTPFHSLFRTLDTAHHDDFHQPNFSGAAITKGGPREPWHDIHSRLEGPIAWDVLFNFEQRWKKQGGKNILLNLRELDDIIPPSPVMFPDDHETWNVQLFRSIDGGAAFGFPESPEEAARAGLVSGKDNIIDRSIQDAYINAIRRAKNFIYIENQYFLGSCFGWHCEDIKVEDIGALHLIPKELSLKIVSKIEAGERFTVYIVVPMWPEGIPESASVQAILDWQRRTMEMMYKDIIQALQAKGIEEDPRNYLTFFCLGNRETKKSGEYEPSEKPEPDSNYLKAQEARRFMIYVHTKMMIVDDEYIIVGSANINQRSMDGSRDSEIAMGAYQPYHLATSRTARGQIHGFRMALWYEHLGMLDNTFFHPETEECIMKVNQIADKYWDLYASENLEHDLPGHLLRYPIRIASEGDVTELPGTEFFPDTKARILGKGSISEAETLERERIENASLSQGVVKNC
;
A
#
# COMPACT_ATOMS: atom_id res chain seq x y z
N MET A 1 -51.79 9.95 -10.79
CA MET A 1 -51.33 10.41 -9.46
C MET A 1 -51.46 9.34 -8.39
N ALA A 2 -52.63 8.74 -8.16
CA ALA A 2 -52.80 7.68 -7.14
C ALA A 2 -51.91 6.43 -7.34
N MET A 3 -51.66 6.02 -8.59
CA MET A 3 -50.78 4.88 -8.90
C MET A 3 -49.29 5.16 -8.66
N PHE A 4 -48.87 6.43 -8.74
CA PHE A 4 -47.50 6.87 -8.47
C PHE A 4 -47.25 6.87 -6.96
N PHE A 5 -48.23 7.33 -6.17
CA PHE A 5 -48.18 7.26 -4.71
C PHE A 5 -48.19 5.83 -4.18
N LEU A 6 -48.93 4.91 -4.81
CA LEU A 6 -48.94 3.50 -4.42
C LEU A 6 -47.60 2.81 -4.72
N PHE A 7 -46.99 3.12 -5.86
CA PHE A 7 -45.66 2.60 -6.20
C PHE A 7 -44.56 3.16 -5.28
N SER A 8 -44.63 4.45 -4.93
CA SER A 8 -43.72 5.05 -3.94
C SER A 8 -43.90 4.47 -2.54
N LEU A 9 -45.14 4.13 -2.13
CA LEU A 9 -45.39 3.50 -0.83
C LEU A 9 -44.88 2.06 -0.78
N ILE A 10 -45.00 1.30 -1.88
CA ILE A 10 -44.49 -0.07 -1.99
C ILE A 10 -42.96 -0.06 -2.03
N LEU A 11 -42.33 0.90 -2.73
CA LEU A 11 -40.88 1.05 -2.74
C LEU A 11 -40.32 1.40 -1.34
N VAL A 12 -41.03 2.24 -0.59
CA VAL A 12 -40.67 2.59 0.80
C VAL A 12 -40.89 1.41 1.74
N MET A 13 -41.95 0.61 1.55
CA MET A 13 -42.16 -0.61 2.32
C MET A 13 -41.12 -1.71 2.01
N ASP A 14 -40.72 -1.89 0.75
CA ASP A 14 -39.65 -2.84 0.40
C ASP A 14 -38.29 -2.41 0.95
N ILE A 15 -37.99 -1.11 1.01
CA ILE A 15 -36.76 -0.59 1.66
C ILE A 15 -36.77 -0.86 3.18
N THR A 16 -37.95 -0.81 3.83
CA THR A 16 -38.06 -1.13 5.27
C THR A 16 -38.05 -2.62 5.59
N VAL A 17 -38.45 -3.49 4.65
CA VAL A 17 -38.51 -4.96 4.86
C VAL A 17 -37.23 -5.66 4.39
N SER A 18 -36.44 -5.04 3.51
CA SER A 18 -35.20 -5.62 2.96
C SER A 18 -33.92 -5.38 3.78
N GLY A 19 -34.01 -4.75 4.97
CA GLY A 19 -32.90 -4.75 5.95
C GLY A 19 -31.57 -4.21 5.42
N TRP A 20 -31.60 -3.18 4.57
CA TRP A 20 -30.39 -2.52 4.07
C TRP A 20 -29.65 -1.85 5.23
N ARG A 21 -28.56 -2.46 5.69
CA ARG A 21 -27.68 -1.91 6.73
C ARG A 21 -26.81 -0.81 6.12
N PHE A 22 -27.23 0.46 6.26
CA PHE A 22 -26.31 1.59 6.09
C PHE A 22 -25.35 1.60 7.28
N GLY A 23 -24.13 1.10 7.08
CA GLY A 23 -23.03 1.25 8.04
C GLY A 23 -22.39 2.62 7.85
N PHE A 24 -22.46 3.48 8.86
CA PHE A 24 -21.54 4.60 8.97
C PHE A 24 -20.21 4.04 9.51
N ASP A 25 -19.12 4.14 8.76
CA ASP A 25 -17.81 3.73 9.26
C ASP A 25 -17.18 4.91 10.02
N GLY A 26 -17.56 5.02 11.30
CA GLY A 26 -17.12 6.07 12.21
C GLY A 26 -18.06 6.26 13.41
N LEU A 27 -17.54 6.82 14.51
CA LEU A 27 -18.37 7.14 15.69
C LEU A 27 -19.33 8.29 15.35
N SER A 28 -20.64 8.06 15.51
CA SER A 28 -21.71 9.02 15.20
C SER A 28 -22.66 9.21 16.37
N MET A 29 -23.15 10.44 16.54
CA MET A 29 -24.20 10.73 17.52
C MET A 29 -25.53 10.03 17.18
N ASN A 30 -25.74 9.64 15.92
CA ASN A 30 -27.00 9.03 15.47
C ASN A 30 -26.85 7.58 15.00
N TYR A 31 -25.76 6.91 15.40
CA TYR A 31 -25.37 5.59 14.86
C TYR A 31 -26.49 4.53 14.88
N TYR A 32 -27.23 4.41 15.99
CA TYR A 32 -28.31 3.44 16.13
C TYR A 32 -29.70 3.98 15.74
N MET A 33 -29.81 5.24 15.31
CA MET A 33 -31.10 5.90 15.11
C MET A 33 -32.02 5.17 14.11
N MET A 34 -31.44 4.56 13.07
CA MET A 34 -32.20 3.83 12.05
C MET A 34 -32.28 2.33 12.33
N ASN A 35 -31.23 1.73 12.89
CA ASN A 35 -31.09 0.27 13.00
C ASN A 35 -31.50 -0.28 14.38
N CYS A 36 -31.45 0.52 15.44
CA CYS A 36 -31.93 0.19 16.78
C CYS A 36 -32.33 1.45 17.55
N PRO A 37 -33.44 2.12 17.18
CA PRO A 37 -33.81 3.44 17.71
C PRO A 37 -34.04 3.48 19.22
N PHE A 38 -34.32 2.33 19.84
CA PHE A 38 -34.56 2.21 21.28
C PHE A 38 -33.31 1.89 22.10
N ALA A 39 -32.13 1.76 21.47
CA ALA A 39 -30.91 1.31 22.12
C ALA A 39 -30.57 2.13 23.38
N GLU A 40 -30.54 3.45 23.25
CA GLU A 40 -30.23 4.35 24.36
C GLU A 40 -31.26 4.28 25.49
N GLY A 41 -32.54 4.14 25.16
CA GLY A 41 -33.61 4.02 26.14
C GLY A 41 -33.48 2.74 26.97
N ILE A 42 -33.24 1.61 26.31
CA ILE A 42 -33.08 0.29 26.95
C ILE A 42 -31.88 0.28 27.90
N ILE A 43 -30.73 0.79 27.45
CA ILE A 43 -29.52 0.85 28.27
C ILE A 43 -29.76 1.76 29.48
N LYS A 44 -30.30 2.96 29.26
CA LYS A 44 -30.60 3.91 30.32
C LYS A 44 -31.57 3.34 31.35
N ASP A 45 -32.63 2.66 30.93
CA ASP A 45 -33.62 2.05 31.83
C ASP A 45 -33.03 0.89 32.62
N THR A 46 -32.16 0.10 32.01
CA THR A 46 -31.44 -0.99 32.69
C THR A 46 -30.50 -0.46 33.76
N VAL A 47 -29.70 0.56 33.42
CA VAL A 47 -28.78 1.23 34.35
C VAL A 47 -29.55 1.90 35.48
N ASN A 48 -30.62 2.65 35.18
CA ASN A 48 -31.44 3.30 36.21
C ASN A 48 -32.06 2.29 37.19
N ARG A 49 -32.57 1.15 36.71
CA ARG A 49 -33.11 0.10 37.58
C ARG A 49 -32.02 -0.48 38.49
N ALA A 50 -30.83 -0.74 37.94
CA ALA A 50 -29.71 -1.24 38.73
C ALA A 50 -29.28 -0.23 39.80
N LEU A 51 -29.17 1.05 39.45
CA LEU A 51 -28.75 2.12 40.38
C LEU A 51 -29.80 2.50 41.41
N LEU A 52 -31.09 2.33 41.12
CA LEU A 52 -32.15 2.45 42.13
C LEU A 52 -32.04 1.34 43.19
N SER A 53 -31.58 0.15 42.80
CA SER A 53 -31.37 -0.97 43.72
C SER A 53 -30.07 -0.86 44.50
N ASP A 54 -28.97 -0.50 43.83
CA ASP A 54 -27.64 -0.33 44.41
C ASP A 54 -26.95 0.90 43.80
N PRO A 55 -27.06 2.08 44.43
CA PRO A 55 -26.42 3.31 43.95
C PRO A 55 -24.89 3.22 43.85
N THR A 56 -24.26 2.25 44.51
CA THR A 56 -22.80 2.10 44.50
C THR A 56 -22.26 1.59 43.16
N LEU A 57 -23.12 1.03 42.31
CA LEU A 57 -22.76 0.54 40.97
C LEU A 57 -22.38 1.68 40.01
N ALA A 58 -22.74 2.93 40.30
CA ALA A 58 -22.38 4.07 39.46
C ALA A 58 -20.85 4.23 39.35
N ALA A 59 -20.15 4.10 40.48
CA ALA A 59 -18.69 4.10 40.53
C ALA A 59 -18.09 2.92 39.73
N GLY A 60 -18.74 1.75 39.78
CA GLY A 60 -18.32 0.56 39.07
C GLY A 60 -18.37 0.72 37.55
N LEU A 61 -19.48 1.24 37.02
CA LEU A 61 -19.69 1.44 35.58
C LEU A 61 -18.73 2.48 34.99
N ILE A 62 -18.53 3.62 35.68
CA ILE A 62 -17.59 4.66 35.22
C ILE A 62 -16.16 4.11 35.20
N ARG A 63 -15.77 3.40 36.26
CA ARG A 63 -14.43 2.81 36.36
C ARG A 63 -14.22 1.72 35.30
N MET A 64 -15.22 0.89 35.02
CA MET A 64 -15.14 -0.13 33.97
C MET A 64 -14.90 0.50 32.59
N HIS A 65 -15.63 1.56 32.25
CA HIS A 65 -15.40 2.29 30.99
C HIS A 65 -14.01 2.94 30.93
N PHE A 66 -13.53 3.53 32.03
CA PHE A 66 -12.16 4.05 32.10
C PHE A 66 -11.12 2.94 31.84
N HIS A 67 -11.28 1.80 32.51
CA HIS A 67 -10.34 0.68 32.41
C HIS A 67 -10.28 0.09 31.00
N ASP A 68 -11.43 -0.07 30.34
CA ASP A 68 -11.53 -0.49 28.93
C ASP A 68 -10.80 0.49 27.98
N CYS A 69 -10.99 1.79 28.21
CA CYS A 69 -10.43 2.83 27.35
C CYS A 69 -8.92 3.10 27.53
N PHE A 70 -8.34 2.75 28.68
CA PHE A 70 -6.95 3.12 29.03
C PHE A 70 -5.90 2.04 28.71
N ILE A 71 -6.32 0.89 28.18
CA ILE A 71 -5.45 -0.24 27.87
C ILE A 71 -5.10 -0.29 26.37
N GLU A 72 -6.00 -0.80 25.51
CA GLU A 72 -5.80 -0.91 24.05
C GLU A 72 -6.75 -0.01 23.24
N GLY A 73 -7.94 0.32 23.76
CA GLY A 73 -8.84 1.34 23.18
C GLY A 73 -10.30 0.91 23.25
N CYS A 74 -11.17 1.78 23.77
CA CYS A 74 -12.59 1.57 24.16
C CYS A 74 -13.41 0.57 23.30
N ASP A 75 -13.16 -0.74 23.42
CA ASP A 75 -13.67 -1.79 22.55
C ASP A 75 -14.40 -2.90 23.33
N GLY A 76 -14.59 -2.75 24.64
CA GLY A 76 -15.25 -3.76 25.47
C GLY A 76 -14.37 -4.99 25.76
N SER A 77 -13.08 -4.98 25.45
CA SER A 77 -12.14 -6.07 25.76
C SER A 77 -12.05 -6.39 27.26
N VAL A 78 -12.41 -5.44 28.14
CA VAL A 78 -12.53 -5.67 29.59
C VAL A 78 -13.61 -6.68 29.97
N LEU A 79 -14.57 -6.91 29.09
CA LEU A 79 -15.70 -7.81 29.33
C LEU A 79 -15.36 -9.27 29.04
N LEU A 80 -14.30 -9.53 28.26
CA LEU A 80 -13.89 -10.85 27.81
C LEU A 80 -13.37 -11.73 28.95
N ASP A 81 -13.79 -12.99 28.96
CA ASP A 81 -13.36 -13.99 29.95
C ASP A 81 -12.05 -14.67 29.53
N SER A 82 -11.25 -15.10 30.51
CA SER A 82 -10.06 -15.92 30.25
C SER A 82 -10.42 -17.25 29.60
N THR A 83 -9.57 -17.70 28.68
CA THR A 83 -9.64 -19.03 28.07
C THR A 83 -8.49 -19.91 28.57
N LYS A 84 -8.43 -21.17 28.13
CA LYS A 84 -7.37 -22.10 28.54
C LYS A 84 -5.97 -21.60 28.15
N ASP A 85 -5.86 -20.92 27.01
CA ASP A 85 -4.59 -20.51 26.39
C ASP A 85 -4.34 -19.00 26.50
N ASN A 86 -5.27 -18.23 27.08
CA ASN A 86 -5.14 -16.78 27.25
C ASN A 86 -5.75 -16.30 28.58
N LYS A 87 -5.00 -15.51 29.34
CA LYS A 87 -5.49 -14.86 30.55
C LYS A 87 -5.93 -13.43 30.23
N ALA A 88 -7.23 -13.17 30.31
CA ALA A 88 -7.84 -11.90 29.98
C ALA A 88 -7.49 -10.79 30.98
N GLU A 89 -7.61 -9.54 30.56
CA GLU A 89 -7.37 -8.38 31.41
C GLU A 89 -8.37 -8.31 32.58
N LYS A 90 -9.56 -8.88 32.40
CA LYS A 90 -10.62 -9.00 33.42
C LYS A 90 -10.10 -9.64 34.72
N ASP A 91 -9.15 -10.58 34.60
CA ASP A 91 -8.54 -11.31 35.72
C ASP A 91 -7.25 -10.66 36.25
N SER A 92 -6.90 -9.46 35.77
CA SER A 92 -5.78 -8.67 36.30
C SER A 92 -6.06 -8.19 37.72
N PRO A 93 -5.05 -8.15 38.62
CA PRO A 93 -5.17 -7.51 39.94
C PRO A 93 -5.74 -6.08 39.89
N ALA A 94 -5.51 -5.34 38.80
CA ALA A 94 -6.06 -4.00 38.61
C ALA A 94 -7.59 -4.00 38.39
N ASN A 95 -8.15 -5.08 37.86
CA ASN A 95 -9.53 -5.23 37.42
C ASN A 95 -10.40 -6.07 38.38
N LEU A 96 -9.81 -6.80 39.34
CA LEU A 96 -10.55 -7.63 40.31
C LEU A 96 -11.59 -6.88 41.17
N SER A 97 -11.48 -5.56 41.26
CA SER A 97 -12.44 -4.70 41.98
C SER A 97 -13.52 -4.08 41.09
N LEU A 98 -13.50 -4.31 39.77
CA LEU A 98 -14.56 -3.87 38.87
C LEU A 98 -15.86 -4.63 39.17
N ARG A 99 -17.00 -3.93 39.05
CA ARG A 99 -18.36 -4.44 39.30
C ARG A 99 -19.32 -3.85 38.27
N GLY A 100 -20.46 -4.51 38.05
CA GLY A 100 -21.48 -4.06 37.10
C GLY A 100 -21.46 -4.78 35.75
N TYR A 101 -20.69 -5.87 35.62
CA TYR A 101 -20.67 -6.70 34.40
C TYR A 101 -22.07 -7.23 34.08
N GLU A 102 -22.79 -7.64 35.11
CA GLU A 102 -24.17 -8.12 35.04
C GLU A 102 -25.15 -7.09 34.45
N ILE A 103 -24.88 -5.79 34.60
CA ILE A 103 -25.71 -4.72 34.05
C ILE A 103 -25.48 -4.61 32.54
N ILE A 104 -24.24 -4.75 32.10
CA ILE A 104 -23.87 -4.75 30.68
C ILE A 104 -24.46 -5.98 30.00
N ASP A 105 -24.34 -7.16 30.62
CA ASP A 105 -24.94 -8.40 30.13
C ASP A 105 -26.47 -8.31 30.03
N GLN A 106 -27.12 -7.75 31.05
CA GLN A 106 -28.57 -7.56 31.04
C GLN A 106 -29.01 -6.57 29.95
N ALA A 107 -28.31 -5.45 29.80
CA ALA A 107 -28.60 -4.48 28.75
C ALA A 107 -28.40 -5.11 27.36
N LYS A 108 -27.33 -5.88 27.18
CA LYS A 108 -27.06 -6.63 25.95
C LYS A 108 -28.18 -7.65 25.67
N GLU A 109 -28.61 -8.42 26.66
CA GLU A 109 -29.71 -9.38 26.49
C GLU A 109 -31.03 -8.71 26.09
N GLU A 110 -31.37 -7.56 26.67
CA GLU A 110 -32.55 -6.78 26.30
C GLU A 110 -32.45 -6.20 24.88
N LEU A 111 -31.25 -5.74 24.48
CA LEU A 111 -30.99 -5.24 23.13
C LEU A 111 -31.03 -6.36 22.08
N GLU A 112 -30.46 -7.53 22.36
CA GLU A 112 -30.49 -8.67 21.44
C GLU A 112 -31.91 -9.19 21.19
N LYS A 113 -32.85 -9.00 22.13
CA LYS A 113 -34.28 -9.29 21.91
C LYS A 113 -34.95 -8.30 20.93
N GLN A 114 -34.42 -7.09 20.81
CA GLN A 114 -35.01 -6.01 20.01
C GLN A 114 -34.32 -5.83 18.65
N CYS A 115 -32.99 -5.85 18.64
CA CYS A 115 -32.14 -5.61 17.47
C CYS A 115 -30.92 -6.55 17.48
N PRO A 116 -31.10 -7.84 17.10
CA PRO A 116 -30.06 -8.85 17.20
C PRO A 116 -28.79 -8.49 16.43
N GLY A 117 -27.64 -8.56 17.11
CA GLY A 117 -26.31 -8.32 16.53
C GLY A 117 -26.06 -6.88 16.07
N VAL A 118 -26.82 -5.89 16.56
CA VAL A 118 -26.71 -4.49 16.12
C VAL A 118 -25.86 -3.64 17.06
N VAL A 119 -26.13 -3.68 18.38
CA VAL A 119 -25.48 -2.79 19.35
C VAL A 119 -24.27 -3.49 19.98
N SER A 120 -23.10 -2.86 19.94
CA SER A 120 -21.85 -3.43 20.48
C SER A 120 -21.80 -3.36 22.00
N CYS A 121 -21.11 -4.29 22.63
CA CYS A 121 -20.84 -4.26 24.08
C CYS A 121 -20.01 -3.03 24.47
N ALA A 122 -19.08 -2.61 23.61
CA ALA A 122 -18.29 -1.40 23.77
C ALA A 122 -19.16 -0.13 23.88
N ASP A 123 -20.21 -0.02 23.04
CA ASP A 123 -21.14 1.10 23.11
C ASP A 123 -22.08 1.01 24.30
N ILE A 124 -22.50 -0.19 24.71
CA ILE A 124 -23.28 -0.40 25.94
C ILE A 124 -22.48 0.09 27.15
N LEU A 125 -21.19 -0.25 27.23
CA LEU A 125 -20.31 0.16 28.31
C LEU A 125 -20.17 1.69 28.40
N ALA A 126 -19.95 2.34 27.26
CA ALA A 126 -19.83 3.79 27.20
C ALA A 126 -21.16 4.49 27.59
N MET A 127 -22.30 4.01 27.10
CA MET A 127 -23.63 4.55 27.43
C MET A 127 -23.96 4.33 28.91
N ALA A 128 -23.62 3.16 29.47
CA ALA A 128 -23.86 2.85 30.86
C ALA A 128 -23.05 3.75 31.80
N ALA A 129 -21.81 4.07 31.47
CA ALA A 129 -21.00 5.02 32.23
C ALA A 129 -21.59 6.44 32.21
N ARG A 130 -22.06 6.92 31.04
CA ARG A 130 -22.77 8.21 30.92
C ARG A 130 -24.01 8.25 31.81
N ASP A 131 -24.86 7.24 31.69
CA ASP A 131 -26.13 7.20 32.41
C ASP A 131 -25.92 7.05 33.92
N ALA A 132 -24.86 6.37 34.35
CA ALA A 132 -24.44 6.30 35.74
C ALA A 132 -24.02 7.65 36.33
N VAL A 133 -23.22 8.45 35.60
CA VAL A 133 -22.84 9.81 36.02
C VAL A 133 -24.07 10.69 36.18
N PHE A 134 -24.97 10.66 35.19
CA PHE A 134 -26.19 11.46 35.22
C PHE A 134 -27.11 11.07 36.39
N PHE A 135 -27.32 9.77 36.61
CA PHE A 135 -28.13 9.27 37.71
C PHE A 135 -27.60 9.73 39.08
N ALA A 136 -26.27 9.75 39.25
CA ALA A 136 -25.62 10.20 40.47
C ALA A 136 -25.65 11.74 40.67
N GLY A 137 -26.27 12.50 39.78
CA GLY A 137 -26.39 13.97 39.86
C GLY A 137 -25.30 14.75 39.11
N GLY A 138 -24.50 14.06 38.30
CA GLY A 138 -23.46 14.65 37.46
C GLY A 138 -24.00 15.24 36.14
N PRO A 139 -23.09 15.72 35.27
CA PRO A 139 -23.48 16.34 34.00
C PRO A 139 -24.09 15.32 33.02
N VAL A 140 -25.03 15.79 32.18
CA VAL A 140 -25.47 15.08 30.98
C VAL A 140 -24.50 15.38 29.85
N TYR A 141 -24.07 14.35 29.13
CA TYR A 141 -23.25 14.51 27.94
C TYR A 141 -23.55 13.45 26.90
N ASP A 142 -23.63 13.85 25.64
CA ASP A 142 -23.80 12.90 24.55
C ASP A 142 -22.47 12.22 24.21
N ILE A 143 -22.55 10.92 23.94
CA ILE A 143 -21.41 10.12 23.49
C ILE A 143 -21.67 9.66 22.06
N PRO A 144 -20.69 9.74 21.15
CA PRO A 144 -20.84 9.16 19.83
C PRO A 144 -20.76 7.62 19.95
N LYS A 145 -21.52 6.93 19.11
CA LYS A 145 -21.73 5.47 19.08
C LYS A 145 -21.20 4.90 17.77
N GLY A 146 -21.01 3.60 17.69
CA GLY A 146 -20.39 2.88 16.58
C GLY A 146 -19.06 2.21 16.93
N ARG A 147 -18.78 2.01 18.22
CA ARG A 147 -17.61 1.25 18.68
C ARG A 147 -17.75 -0.20 18.25
N LYS A 148 -16.65 -0.81 17.81
CA LYS A 148 -16.61 -2.24 17.45
C LYS A 148 -16.08 -3.03 18.64
N ASP A 149 -16.66 -4.21 18.90
CA ASP A 149 -16.25 -5.06 20.02
C ASP A 149 -14.87 -5.70 19.74
N GLY A 150 -13.97 -5.56 20.71
CA GLY A 150 -12.63 -6.15 20.71
C GLY A 150 -12.69 -7.67 20.81
N ARG A 151 -11.70 -8.34 20.20
CA ARG A 151 -11.56 -9.82 20.23
C ARG A 151 -10.31 -10.30 20.95
N ARG A 152 -9.49 -9.38 21.45
CA ARG A 152 -8.23 -9.63 22.15
C ARG A 152 -8.32 -8.98 23.52
N SER A 153 -7.91 -9.71 24.56
CA SER A 153 -7.85 -9.22 25.94
C SER A 153 -6.72 -9.95 26.63
N LYS A 154 -5.66 -9.25 27.05
CA LYS A 154 -4.51 -9.87 27.72
C LYS A 154 -4.18 -9.18 29.03
N ILE A 155 -3.80 -9.97 30.03
CA ILE A 155 -3.48 -9.48 31.37
C ILE A 155 -2.29 -8.49 31.38
N GLU A 156 -1.33 -8.66 30.47
CA GLU A 156 -0.13 -7.81 30.38
C GLU A 156 -0.45 -6.36 30.03
N ASP A 157 -1.53 -6.12 29.29
CA ASP A 157 -1.88 -4.78 28.81
C ASP A 157 -2.34 -3.87 29.96
N THR A 158 -2.76 -4.45 31.09
CA THR A 158 -3.14 -3.70 32.31
C THR A 158 -2.00 -2.89 32.94
N ILE A 159 -0.75 -3.07 32.47
CA ILE A 159 0.38 -2.19 32.84
C ILE A 159 0.15 -0.73 32.41
N ASN A 160 -0.75 -0.50 31.46
CA ASN A 160 -1.14 0.82 30.98
C ASN A 160 -2.19 1.51 31.87
N LEU A 161 -2.66 0.87 32.96
CA LEU A 161 -3.55 1.50 33.94
C LEU A 161 -2.75 2.24 35.03
N PRO A 162 -3.14 3.47 35.40
CA PRO A 162 -2.41 4.25 36.42
C PRO A 162 -2.59 3.62 37.82
N PRO A 163 -1.50 3.20 38.50
CA PRO A 163 -1.63 2.67 39.85
C PRO A 163 -1.90 3.79 40.87
N PRO A 164 -2.55 3.48 42.02
CA PRO A 164 -2.95 4.46 43.03
C PRO A 164 -1.75 5.15 43.72
N THR A 165 -0.54 4.66 43.48
CA THR A 165 0.73 5.09 44.10
C THR A 165 1.56 6.03 43.23
N LEU A 166 1.11 6.40 42.03
CA LEU A 166 1.84 7.38 41.20
C LEU A 166 1.77 8.79 41.77
N ASN A 167 2.80 9.59 41.53
CA ASN A 167 2.73 11.03 41.78
C ASN A 167 2.13 11.79 40.57
N SER A 168 1.76 13.06 40.77
CA SER A 168 1.12 13.90 39.75
C SER A 168 1.94 14.09 38.47
N SER A 169 3.28 14.19 38.56
CA SER A 169 4.14 14.30 37.38
C SER A 169 4.11 13.01 36.54
N GLU A 170 4.07 11.85 37.21
CA GLU A 170 3.94 10.56 36.54
C GLU A 170 2.55 10.39 35.91
N LEU A 171 1.49 10.83 36.59
CA LEU A 171 0.13 10.84 36.06
C LEU A 171 0.01 11.74 34.83
N ILE A 172 0.56 12.96 34.86
CA ILE A 172 0.59 13.86 33.69
C ILE A 172 1.27 13.18 32.51
N ARG A 173 2.44 12.56 32.74
CA ARG A 173 3.17 11.84 31.68
C ARG A 173 2.36 10.67 31.13
N MET A 174 1.72 9.89 31.99
CA MET A 174 0.95 8.71 31.60
C MET A 174 -0.31 9.09 30.82
N PHE A 175 -1.13 10.00 31.34
CA PHE A 175 -2.30 10.53 30.63
C PHE A 175 -1.92 11.27 29.34
N GLY A 176 -0.77 11.96 29.35
CA GLY A 176 -0.20 12.65 28.19
C GLY A 176 0.24 11.71 27.06
N LYS A 177 0.70 10.49 27.36
CA LYS A 177 0.94 9.45 26.33
C LYS A 177 -0.32 9.12 25.56
N HIS A 178 -1.47 9.15 26.24
CA HIS A 178 -2.75 8.99 25.57
C HIS A 178 -3.28 10.32 25.01
N GLY A 179 -2.63 11.46 25.19
CA GLY A 179 -3.06 12.75 24.63
C GLY A 179 -4.10 13.52 25.46
N PHE A 180 -4.17 13.25 26.77
CA PHE A 180 -4.89 14.13 27.71
C PHE A 180 -3.98 15.22 28.26
N THR A 181 -4.52 16.42 28.43
CA THR A 181 -3.86 17.52 29.15
C THR A 181 -3.88 17.29 30.66
N ALA A 182 -3.07 18.04 31.41
CA ALA A 182 -3.12 18.00 32.88
C ALA A 182 -4.51 18.36 33.44
N GLN A 183 -5.25 19.26 32.78
CA GLN A 183 -6.60 19.65 33.18
C GLN A 183 -7.62 18.54 32.96
N GLU A 184 -7.56 17.86 31.82
CA GLU A 184 -8.40 16.70 31.51
C GLU A 184 -8.09 15.51 32.43
N MET A 185 -6.81 15.28 32.76
CA MET A 185 -6.41 14.26 33.73
C MET A 185 -7.01 14.55 35.12
N VAL A 186 -6.87 15.78 35.62
CA VAL A 186 -7.44 16.19 36.91
C VAL A 186 -8.97 16.10 36.90
N ALA A 187 -9.62 16.40 35.76
CA ALA A 187 -11.06 16.23 35.61
C ALA A 187 -11.45 14.75 35.72
N LEU A 188 -10.83 13.85 34.95
CA LEU A 188 -11.12 12.41 35.00
C LEU A 188 -10.89 11.81 36.40
N SER A 189 -9.84 12.24 37.12
CA SER A 189 -9.62 11.85 38.52
C SER A 189 -10.78 12.24 39.45
N GLY A 190 -11.54 13.29 39.10
CA GLY A 190 -12.74 13.69 39.82
C GLY A 190 -13.85 12.64 39.81
N GLY A 191 -13.80 11.65 38.91
CA GLY A 191 -14.70 10.50 38.94
C GLY A 191 -14.64 9.71 40.25
N HIS A 192 -13.53 9.80 41.00
CA HIS A 192 -13.38 9.21 42.33
C HIS A 192 -14.32 9.81 43.39
N THR A 193 -15.01 10.92 43.11
CA THR A 193 -16.10 11.40 44.01
C THR A 193 -17.17 10.32 44.22
N LEU A 194 -17.34 9.42 43.25
CA LEU A 194 -18.16 8.22 43.42
C LEU A 194 -17.33 7.04 43.90
N GLY A 195 -17.80 6.37 44.94
CA GLY A 195 -17.31 5.07 45.38
C GLY A 195 -16.34 5.09 46.56
N VAL A 196 -15.51 4.05 46.61
CA VAL A 196 -14.65 3.72 47.75
C VAL A 196 -13.32 3.15 47.27
N ALA A 197 -12.26 3.33 48.07
CA ALA A 197 -11.00 2.62 47.93
C ALA A 197 -10.91 1.50 48.97
N ARG A 198 -10.26 0.39 48.60
CA ARG A 198 -9.88 -0.66 49.57
C ARG A 198 -8.56 -0.31 50.23
N CYS A 199 -8.39 -0.73 51.49
CA CYS A 199 -7.17 -0.50 52.25
C CYS A 199 -5.89 -0.97 51.56
N SER A 200 -5.95 -2.06 50.78
CA SER A 200 -4.82 -2.52 49.95
C SER A 200 -4.26 -1.44 49.00
N SER A 201 -5.09 -0.48 48.57
CA SER A 201 -4.71 0.58 47.62
C SER A 201 -4.03 1.80 48.28
N PHE A 202 -4.13 1.98 49.60
CA PHE A 202 -3.59 3.17 50.28
C PHE A 202 -2.87 2.90 51.61
N LYS A 203 -2.86 1.67 52.13
CA LYS A 203 -2.21 1.34 53.43
C LYS A 203 -0.71 1.65 53.47
N SER A 204 -0.04 1.64 52.32
CA SER A 204 1.38 2.04 52.20
C SER A 204 1.64 3.49 52.61
N ARG A 205 0.60 4.33 52.64
CA ARG A 205 0.68 5.73 53.10
C ARG A 205 0.64 5.88 54.61
N LEU A 206 0.28 4.82 55.33
CA LEU A 206 -0.07 4.88 56.76
C LEU A 206 1.04 4.37 57.70
N SER A 207 2.11 3.78 57.16
CA SER A 207 3.28 3.30 57.90
C SER A 207 4.40 2.96 56.93
N ASN A 208 5.66 3.18 57.32
CA ASN A 208 6.85 2.96 56.48
C ASN A 208 6.76 3.65 55.09
N PHE A 209 6.23 4.87 55.05
CA PHE A 209 6.00 5.58 53.79
C PHE A 209 7.30 5.86 53.02
N ASP A 210 8.32 6.43 53.68
CA ASP A 210 9.66 6.62 53.11
C ASP A 210 10.76 6.53 54.19
N THR A 211 12.03 6.74 53.81
CA THR A 211 13.18 6.63 54.73
C THR A 211 13.22 7.71 55.82
N THR A 212 12.41 8.75 55.69
CA THR A 212 12.35 9.94 56.55
C THR A 212 10.99 10.16 57.23
N ASN A 213 9.91 9.58 56.71
CA ASN A 213 8.54 9.74 57.18
C ASN A 213 7.87 8.36 57.34
N ASP A 214 7.32 8.09 58.52
CA ASP A 214 6.55 6.87 58.77
C ASP A 214 5.17 6.92 58.07
N VAL A 215 4.51 8.08 58.12
CA VAL A 215 3.22 8.35 57.47
C VAL A 215 3.43 9.38 56.37
N ASP A 216 2.69 9.26 55.26
CA ASP A 216 2.72 10.21 54.14
C ASP A 216 2.55 11.67 54.62
N PRO A 217 3.53 12.56 54.36
CA PRO A 217 3.48 13.94 54.84
C PRO A 217 2.43 14.81 54.13
N THR A 218 1.85 14.34 53.02
CA THR A 218 0.78 15.03 52.28
C THR A 218 -0.63 14.74 52.81
N LEU A 219 -0.74 13.90 53.85
CA LEU A 219 -1.98 13.42 54.44
C LEU A 219 -2.22 14.06 55.82
N ASP A 220 -3.43 14.57 56.08
CA ASP A 220 -3.78 15.14 57.38
C ASP A 220 -3.62 14.09 58.49
N ARG A 221 -3.01 14.49 59.61
CA ARG A 221 -2.67 13.57 60.71
C ARG A 221 -3.89 12.94 61.39
N LYS A 222 -5.03 13.64 61.45
CA LYS A 222 -6.26 13.08 62.05
C LYS A 222 -6.95 12.14 61.05
N PHE A 223 -6.93 12.49 59.78
CA PHE A 223 -7.45 11.65 58.72
C PHE A 223 -6.63 10.37 58.56
N ALA A 224 -5.30 10.45 58.58
CA ALA A 224 -4.40 9.28 58.60
C ALA A 224 -4.75 8.30 59.71
N LYS A 225 -5.00 8.78 60.95
CA LYS A 225 -5.47 7.92 62.06
C LYS A 225 -6.83 7.27 61.78
N THR A 226 -7.71 7.97 61.08
CA THR A 226 -9.02 7.43 60.66
C THR A 226 -8.81 6.29 59.65
N LEU A 227 -7.98 6.51 58.64
CA LEU A 227 -7.60 5.49 57.66
C LEU A 227 -6.93 4.28 58.31
N SER A 228 -5.97 4.50 59.22
CA SER A 228 -5.32 3.41 59.97
C SER A 228 -6.34 2.58 60.75
N LYS A 229 -7.34 3.23 61.38
CA LYS A 229 -8.42 2.54 62.09
C LYS A 229 -9.29 1.73 61.12
N THR A 230 -9.66 2.29 59.97
CA THR A 230 -10.42 1.57 58.93
C THR A 230 -9.67 0.30 58.50
N CYS A 231 -8.36 0.39 58.26
CA CYS A 231 -7.55 -0.73 57.79
C CYS A 231 -7.26 -1.81 58.84
N THR A 232 -7.61 -1.60 60.11
CA THR A 232 -7.57 -2.68 61.10
C THR A 232 -8.57 -3.81 60.79
N ALA A 233 -9.61 -3.52 59.99
CA ALA A 233 -10.55 -4.52 59.50
C ALA A 233 -10.02 -5.37 58.32
N GLY A 234 -8.77 -5.13 57.89
CA GLY A 234 -8.08 -5.90 56.85
C GLY A 234 -8.01 -5.20 55.49
N ASP A 235 -7.31 -5.83 54.53
CA ASP A 235 -6.99 -5.25 53.21
C ASP A 235 -8.22 -4.93 52.35
N ASN A 236 -9.33 -5.62 52.59
CA ASN A 236 -10.60 -5.41 51.88
C ASN A 236 -11.52 -4.37 52.54
N ALA A 237 -11.11 -3.77 53.66
CA ALA A 237 -11.88 -2.70 54.28
C ALA A 237 -12.00 -1.49 53.34
N GLU A 238 -13.19 -0.91 53.26
CA GLU A 238 -13.52 0.15 52.33
C GLU A 238 -13.52 1.52 53.00
N GLN A 239 -13.01 2.52 52.27
CA GLN A 239 -13.00 3.93 52.67
C GLN A 239 -13.56 4.78 51.53
N THR A 240 -14.49 5.69 51.84
CA THR A 240 -14.99 6.67 50.87
C THR A 240 -13.92 7.71 50.55
N PHE A 241 -13.87 8.14 49.28
CA PHE A 241 -12.94 9.17 48.81
C PHE A 241 -13.27 10.56 49.36
N ASP A 242 -14.56 10.85 49.53
CA ASP A 242 -15.08 12.09 50.12
C ASP A 242 -16.32 11.78 51.00
N SER A 243 -17.09 12.82 51.35
CA SER A 243 -18.29 12.68 52.18
C SER A 243 -19.55 12.24 51.40
N THR A 244 -19.49 12.19 50.07
CA THR A 244 -20.62 12.08 49.14
C THR A 244 -20.45 10.93 48.14
N ARG A 245 -20.05 9.73 48.61
CA ARG A 245 -19.75 8.52 47.80
C ARG A 245 -20.75 8.09 46.71
N ASN A 246 -21.99 8.58 46.73
CA ASN A 246 -23.06 8.23 45.77
C ASN A 246 -23.60 9.47 45.02
N SER A 247 -23.00 10.64 45.20
CA SER A 247 -23.40 11.89 44.55
C SER A 247 -22.21 12.42 43.77
N PHE A 248 -22.39 12.63 42.46
CA PHE A 248 -21.34 13.12 41.60
C PHE A 248 -21.24 14.64 41.78
N ASP A 249 -20.31 15.09 42.63
CA ASP A 249 -20.12 16.50 42.97
C ASP A 249 -18.62 16.88 43.05
N ASN A 250 -18.30 18.04 43.61
CA ASN A 250 -16.91 18.51 43.74
C ASN A 250 -16.32 18.38 45.16
N ASP A 251 -16.96 17.65 46.09
CA ASP A 251 -16.44 17.45 47.45
C ASP A 251 -15.13 16.64 47.44
N TYR A 252 -14.90 15.78 46.43
CA TYR A 252 -13.61 15.16 46.16
C TYR A 252 -12.46 16.18 46.15
N TYR A 253 -12.58 17.26 45.36
CA TYR A 253 -11.53 18.29 45.31
C TYR A 253 -11.46 19.10 46.61
N SER A 254 -12.57 19.26 47.31
CA SER A 254 -12.59 19.88 48.65
C SER A 254 -11.90 19.00 49.70
N ALA A 255 -11.98 17.67 49.58
CA ALA A 255 -11.24 16.71 50.40
C ALA A 255 -9.73 16.80 50.14
N LEU A 256 -9.30 16.88 48.88
CA LEU A 256 -7.87 17.04 48.54
C LEU A 256 -7.25 18.31 49.14
N ARG A 257 -8.03 19.42 49.15
CA ARG A 257 -7.62 20.69 49.78
C ARG A 257 -7.48 20.61 51.30
N ARG A 258 -8.21 19.70 51.94
CA ARG A 258 -8.14 19.41 53.38
C ARG A 258 -7.03 18.39 53.69
N GLU A 259 -6.22 18.00 52.70
CA GLU A 259 -5.21 16.94 52.82
C GLU A 259 -5.84 15.58 53.18
N ASN A 260 -7.10 15.37 52.78
CA ASN A 260 -7.88 14.17 53.06
C ASN A 260 -8.05 13.24 51.83
N GLY A 261 -7.19 13.36 50.81
CA GLY A 261 -7.19 12.44 49.68
C GLY A 261 -6.79 11.04 50.12
N VAL A 262 -7.57 10.03 49.74
CA VAL A 262 -7.37 8.64 50.18
C VAL A 262 -6.21 7.96 49.45
N LEU A 263 -6.14 8.10 48.12
CA LEU A 263 -5.02 7.58 47.33
C LEU A 263 -3.88 8.61 47.24
N PHE A 264 -2.66 8.10 47.09
CA PHE A 264 -1.49 8.97 46.91
C PHE A 264 -1.57 9.74 45.59
N SER A 265 -1.97 9.04 44.52
CA SER A 265 -2.27 9.59 43.19
C SER A 265 -3.32 10.70 43.17
N ASP A 266 -4.26 10.71 44.11
CA ASP A 266 -5.24 11.79 44.25
C ASP A 266 -4.64 12.97 45.02
N GLN A 267 -4.06 12.70 46.20
CA GLN A 267 -3.57 13.77 47.09
C GLN A 267 -2.43 14.58 46.45
N THR A 268 -1.60 13.94 45.61
CA THR A 268 -0.54 14.60 44.86
C THR A 268 -1.05 15.64 43.85
N LEU A 269 -2.30 15.54 43.38
CA LEU A 269 -2.90 16.53 42.48
C LEU A 269 -2.98 17.92 43.13
N PHE A 270 -3.23 17.97 44.44
CA PHE A 270 -3.19 19.23 45.19
C PHE A 270 -1.76 19.60 45.64
N ALA A 271 -0.91 18.60 45.92
CA ALA A 271 0.46 18.82 46.34
C ALA A 271 1.36 19.39 45.24
N SER A 272 1.07 19.15 43.95
CA SER A 272 1.87 19.64 42.82
C SER A 272 1.48 21.03 42.34
N ALA A 273 2.48 21.87 42.07
CA ALA A 273 2.26 23.22 41.54
C ALA A 273 1.58 23.20 40.15
N ALA A 274 1.79 22.16 39.34
CA ALA A 274 1.24 22.05 37.99
C ALA A 274 -0.29 21.84 37.97
N THR A 275 -0.84 21.19 39.00
CA THR A 275 -2.26 20.76 39.04
C THR A 275 -3.05 21.45 40.15
N ARG A 276 -2.39 22.03 41.16
CA ARG A 276 -3.04 22.67 42.32
C ARG A 276 -4.04 23.75 41.95
N GLY A 277 -3.72 24.58 40.95
CA GLY A 277 -4.63 25.63 40.47
C GLY A 277 -5.94 25.07 39.90
N ILE A 278 -5.86 23.94 39.21
CA ILE A 278 -7.00 23.24 38.60
C ILE A 278 -7.87 22.63 39.70
N VAL A 279 -7.25 21.91 40.65
CA VAL A 279 -7.94 21.36 41.83
C VAL A 279 -8.66 22.45 42.63
N TYR A 280 -8.02 23.61 42.81
CA TYR A 280 -8.65 24.75 43.48
C TYR A 280 -9.85 25.29 42.68
N GLY A 281 -9.72 25.43 41.36
CA GLY A 281 -10.79 25.86 40.47
C GLY A 281 -12.01 24.94 40.57
N TYR A 282 -11.82 23.63 40.45
CA TYR A 282 -12.90 22.64 40.54
C TYR A 282 -13.55 22.59 41.92
N ALA A 283 -12.77 22.70 43.02
CA ALA A 283 -13.32 22.75 44.37
C ALA A 283 -14.20 23.99 44.63
N MET A 284 -13.95 25.11 43.93
CA MET A 284 -14.73 26.35 44.06
C MET A 284 -15.84 26.47 43.02
N ASN A 285 -15.78 25.71 41.94
CA ASN A 285 -16.71 25.79 40.84
C ASN A 285 -17.04 24.40 40.28
N GLN A 286 -18.12 23.81 40.79
CA GLN A 286 -18.63 22.52 40.33
C GLN A 286 -19.01 22.53 38.84
N ALA A 287 -19.55 23.64 38.32
CA ALA A 287 -19.93 23.73 36.91
C ALA A 287 -18.71 23.64 35.97
N MET A 288 -17.57 24.22 36.39
CA MET A 288 -16.30 24.11 35.67
C MET A 288 -15.80 22.65 35.66
N PHE A 289 -15.83 21.98 36.81
CA PHE A 289 -15.50 20.57 36.90
C PHE A 289 -16.39 19.73 35.98
N PHE A 290 -17.71 19.94 36.01
CA PHE A 290 -18.66 19.17 35.21
C PHE A 290 -18.43 19.34 33.71
N LEU A 291 -18.15 20.57 33.25
CA LEU A 291 -17.86 20.87 31.85
C LEU A 291 -16.60 20.15 31.38
N ASP A 292 -15.52 20.23 32.15
CA ASP A 292 -14.24 19.62 31.80
C ASP A 292 -14.29 18.09 31.92
N PHE A 293 -15.04 17.56 32.89
CA PHE A 293 -15.29 16.12 33.03
C PHE A 293 -16.06 15.57 31.83
N GLN A 294 -17.13 16.25 31.39
CA GLN A 294 -17.87 15.88 30.19
C GLN A 294 -16.95 15.83 28.96
N GLN A 295 -16.14 16.87 28.75
CA GLN A 295 -15.25 16.92 27.59
C GLN A 295 -14.21 15.81 27.65
N ALA A 296 -13.63 15.56 28.83
CA ALA A 296 -12.65 14.51 29.02
C ALA A 296 -13.25 13.10 28.85
N MET A 297 -14.47 12.85 29.33
CA MET A 297 -15.19 11.59 29.14
C MET A 297 -15.56 11.36 27.67
N VAL A 298 -16.04 12.39 26.96
CA VAL A 298 -16.31 12.29 25.52
C VAL A 298 -15.01 12.03 24.74
N LYS A 299 -13.92 12.71 25.09
CA LYS A 299 -12.61 12.49 24.47
C LYS A 299 -12.07 11.09 24.78
N MET A 300 -12.23 10.60 26.00
CA MET A 300 -11.90 9.23 26.39
C MET A 300 -12.71 8.23 25.57
N GLY A 301 -14.03 8.38 25.49
CA GLY A 301 -14.88 7.53 24.67
C GLY A 301 -14.66 7.66 23.17
N LYS A 302 -14.03 8.74 22.70
CA LYS A 302 -13.61 8.95 21.29
C LYS A 302 -12.22 8.40 21.01
N LYS A 303 -11.49 7.91 22.01
CA LYS A 303 -10.08 7.53 21.80
C LYS A 303 -9.92 6.32 20.90
N MET A 304 -9.31 6.67 19.77
CA MET A 304 -8.29 5.97 18.99
C MET A 304 -8.69 4.66 18.33
N ALA A 305 -9.94 4.55 17.89
CA ALA A 305 -10.18 3.78 16.68
C ALA A 305 -9.51 4.54 15.53
N GLN A 306 -8.45 3.97 14.96
CA GLN A 306 -7.97 4.43 13.65
C GLN A 306 -9.13 4.31 12.67
N ILE A 307 -9.32 5.32 11.81
CA ILE A 307 -10.41 5.36 10.86
C ILE A 307 -9.84 5.05 9.48
N LEU A 308 -10.54 4.20 8.72
CA LEU A 308 -10.16 3.90 7.34
C LEU A 308 -10.44 5.13 6.47
N LEU A 309 -9.39 5.74 5.94
CA LEU A 309 -9.48 6.68 4.84
C LEU A 309 -9.23 5.91 3.54
N HIS A 310 -10.31 5.43 2.92
CA HIS A 310 -10.29 4.83 1.58
C HIS A 310 -10.91 5.80 0.58
N GLY A 311 -10.10 6.45 -0.24
CA GLY A 311 -10.58 7.53 -1.10
C GLY A 311 -9.48 8.44 -1.59
N THR A 312 -9.81 9.71 -1.79
CA THR A 312 -8.87 10.72 -2.24
C THR A 312 -8.91 11.90 -1.29
N LEU A 313 -7.76 12.30 -0.76
CA LEU A 313 -7.60 13.46 0.11
C LEU A 313 -6.96 14.59 -0.69
N HIS A 314 -7.72 15.67 -0.89
CA HIS A 314 -7.22 16.90 -1.48
C HIS A 314 -6.59 17.73 -0.36
N VAL A 315 -5.32 18.11 -0.52
CA VAL A 315 -4.60 18.89 0.48
C VAL A 315 -3.91 20.07 -0.18
N THR A 316 -4.05 21.26 0.38
CA THR A 316 -3.21 22.42 0.03
C THR A 316 -2.42 22.84 1.26
N ILE A 317 -1.10 22.94 1.11
CA ILE A 317 -0.21 23.53 2.12
C ILE A 317 0.17 24.92 1.63
N PHE A 318 -0.28 25.95 2.35
CA PHE A 318 -0.05 27.34 1.98
C PHE A 318 1.32 27.80 2.50
N GLU A 319 1.43 28.04 3.81
CA GLU A 319 2.60 28.64 4.43
C GLU A 319 2.68 28.35 5.94
N VAL A 320 3.84 28.62 6.54
CA VAL A 320 4.00 28.76 7.99
C VAL A 320 4.10 30.23 8.33
N ASP A 321 3.35 30.71 9.33
CA ASP A 321 3.26 32.14 9.68
C ASP A 321 4.61 32.75 10.07
N ARG A 322 5.33 32.09 10.98
CA ARG A 322 6.66 32.47 11.46
C ARG A 322 7.39 31.28 12.06
N LEU A 323 8.67 31.13 11.71
CA LEU A 323 9.58 30.16 12.31
C LEU A 323 10.61 30.81 13.25
N HIS A 324 10.80 32.13 13.15
CA HIS A 324 11.67 32.94 14.02
C HIS A 324 10.99 34.28 14.36
N GLY A 325 10.79 34.58 15.65
CA GLY A 325 10.31 35.87 16.12
C GLY A 325 11.42 36.92 16.22
N ASP A 326 11.18 38.11 15.68
CA ASP A 326 12.03 39.30 15.78
C ASP A 326 11.92 40.00 17.16
N GLY A 327 11.83 39.21 18.25
CA GLY A 327 11.54 39.68 19.61
C GLY A 327 12.69 39.40 20.58
N GLY A 328 13.41 40.44 20.97
CA GLY A 328 14.50 40.36 21.96
C GLY A 328 14.07 39.72 23.28
N GLY A 329 14.61 38.53 23.59
CA GLY A 329 14.33 37.83 24.84
C GLY A 329 15.06 36.49 24.99
N GLY A 330 16.35 36.52 25.33
CA GLY A 330 17.05 35.52 26.17
C GLY A 330 17.28 34.08 25.68
N GLY A 331 16.57 33.54 24.68
CA GLY A 331 16.67 32.11 24.31
C GLY A 331 17.64 31.76 23.16
N GLY A 332 17.93 32.73 22.28
CA GLY A 332 18.69 32.52 21.04
C GLY A 332 20.17 32.19 21.20
N HIS A 333 20.68 32.05 22.43
CA HIS A 333 22.11 31.84 22.67
C HIS A 333 22.54 30.36 22.62
N PHE A 334 21.61 29.40 22.66
CA PHE A 334 21.94 27.97 22.71
C PHE A 334 21.99 27.33 21.31
N PHE A 335 21.00 27.57 20.44
CA PHE A 335 20.97 27.03 19.08
C PHE A 335 22.08 27.59 18.18
N ARG A 336 22.32 28.89 18.26
CA ARG A 336 23.40 29.55 17.50
C ARG A 336 24.78 29.03 17.90
N LYS A 337 24.97 28.73 19.19
CA LYS A 337 26.26 28.26 19.73
C LYS A 337 26.53 26.79 19.44
N MET A 338 25.47 25.98 19.26
CA MET A 338 25.59 24.57 18.89
C MET A 338 25.90 24.40 17.40
N MET A 339 25.31 25.22 16.52
CA MET A 339 25.72 25.29 15.12
C MET A 339 27.12 25.89 14.96
N GLU A 340 27.44 27.01 15.62
CA GLU A 340 28.78 27.62 15.53
C GLU A 340 29.90 26.65 15.97
N ASN A 341 29.68 25.82 17.00
CA ASN A 341 30.68 24.86 17.48
C ASN A 341 30.87 23.62 16.59
N ILE A 342 29.83 23.18 15.85
CA ILE A 342 29.94 22.08 14.88
C ILE A 342 30.53 22.61 13.56
N GLU A 343 30.16 23.82 13.15
CA GLU A 343 30.60 24.49 11.91
C GLU A 343 32.09 24.85 11.92
N GLU A 344 32.65 25.30 13.06
CA GLU A 344 34.10 25.58 13.17
C GLU A 344 34.98 24.31 13.14
N THR A 345 34.40 23.14 13.42
CA THR A 345 35.18 21.88 13.48
C THR A 345 35.24 21.15 12.13
N VAL A 346 34.34 21.45 11.18
CA VAL A 346 34.17 20.65 9.94
C VAL A 346 34.36 21.45 8.64
N GLY A 347 34.52 22.77 8.69
CA GLY A 347 34.99 23.57 7.53
C GLY A 347 34.02 23.69 6.34
N PHE A 348 32.75 23.35 6.51
CA PHE A 348 31.69 23.63 5.52
C PHE A 348 31.02 24.98 5.88
N GLY A 349 31.00 25.92 4.93
CA GLY A 349 30.41 27.25 5.12
C GLY A 349 28.89 27.21 5.36
N LYS A 350 28.34 28.33 5.87
CA LYS A 350 26.91 28.52 6.16
C LYS A 350 26.02 28.04 5.02
N GLY A 351 25.34 26.91 5.21
CA GLY A 351 24.31 26.44 4.27
C GLY A 351 23.07 27.33 4.36
N THR A 352 22.44 27.61 3.23
CA THR A 352 21.12 28.23 3.18
C THR A 352 20.08 27.22 3.69
N PRO A 353 19.19 27.57 4.65
CA PRO A 353 18.17 26.66 5.16
C PRO A 353 17.22 26.20 4.04
N LYS A 354 16.85 24.91 4.03
CA LYS A 354 16.02 24.29 2.99
C LYS A 354 14.74 23.74 3.62
N ILE A 355 13.70 24.57 3.67
CA ILE A 355 12.51 24.25 4.44
C ILE A 355 11.45 23.57 3.55
N TYR A 356 10.89 22.47 4.04
CA TYR A 356 9.79 21.76 3.39
C TYR A 356 8.82 21.17 4.42
N ALA A 357 7.61 20.81 3.95
CA ALA A 357 6.59 20.16 4.74
C ALA A 357 6.25 18.78 4.16
N THR A 358 5.86 17.85 5.02
CA THR A 358 5.41 16.50 4.63
C THR A 358 4.04 16.20 5.17
N ILE A 359 3.28 15.39 4.45
CA ILE A 359 1.94 14.93 4.82
C ILE A 359 2.04 13.43 5.14
N ASP A 360 1.65 13.07 6.36
CA ASP A 360 1.63 11.69 6.85
C ASP A 360 0.19 11.33 7.27
N LEU A 361 -0.28 10.13 6.90
CA LEU A 361 -1.49 9.53 7.48
C LEU A 361 -1.05 8.59 8.60
N GLU A 362 -1.20 9.05 9.84
CA GLU A 362 -0.45 8.53 10.99
C GLU A 362 1.05 8.42 10.69
N LYS A 363 1.53 7.22 10.39
CA LYS A 363 2.95 6.94 10.17
C LYS A 363 3.29 6.76 8.69
N ALA A 364 2.30 6.69 7.80
CA ALA A 364 2.51 6.49 6.37
C ALA A 364 2.70 7.83 5.66
N ARG A 365 3.86 8.03 5.02
CA ARG A 365 4.13 9.21 4.19
C ARG A 365 3.28 9.16 2.93
N VAL A 366 2.49 10.21 2.68
CA VAL A 366 1.64 10.30 1.49
C VAL A 366 2.00 11.46 0.56
N GLY A 367 2.68 12.50 1.05
CA GLY A 367 3.11 13.62 0.21
C GLY A 367 4.20 14.48 0.85
N ARG A 368 4.84 15.32 0.04
CA ARG A 368 5.80 16.33 0.49
C ARG A 368 5.76 17.55 -0.43
N THR A 369 6.05 18.73 0.10
CA THR A 369 6.25 19.95 -0.69
C THR A 369 7.66 20.02 -1.25
N ARG A 370 7.86 20.91 -2.22
CA ARG A 370 9.20 21.33 -2.66
C ARG A 370 9.97 22.04 -1.54
N MET A 371 11.29 22.06 -1.65
CA MET A 371 12.16 22.81 -0.76
C MET A 371 12.15 24.32 -1.08
N ILE A 372 12.13 25.15 -0.05
CA ILE A 372 12.25 26.61 -0.15
C ILE A 372 13.56 27.05 0.52
N GLU A 373 14.40 27.77 -0.22
CA GLU A 373 15.71 28.22 0.27
C GLU A 373 15.74 29.70 0.71
N ASN A 374 14.85 30.55 0.18
CA ASN A 374 14.96 32.00 0.33
C ASN A 374 14.02 32.64 1.37
N GLU A 375 13.13 31.86 2.00
CA GLU A 375 12.11 32.35 2.94
C GLU A 375 12.15 31.59 4.28
N PRO A 376 13.25 31.68 5.06
CA PRO A 376 13.44 30.84 6.25
C PRO A 376 12.44 31.13 7.37
N ASN A 377 11.90 32.34 7.43
CA ASN A 377 11.00 32.76 8.51
C ASN A 377 9.53 32.48 8.20
N ASN A 378 9.10 32.61 6.95
CA ASN A 378 7.70 32.48 6.52
C ASN A 378 7.68 31.73 5.19
N PRO A 379 7.96 30.41 5.20
CA PRO A 379 8.05 29.62 3.97
C PRO A 379 6.68 29.47 3.34
N LYS A 380 6.58 29.81 2.04
CA LYS A 380 5.34 29.76 1.25
C LYS A 380 5.39 28.76 0.11
N TRP A 381 4.69 27.64 0.26
CA TRP A 381 4.63 26.60 -0.78
C TRP A 381 3.47 26.81 -1.76
N TYR A 382 2.28 27.17 -1.28
CA TYR A 382 1.05 27.21 -2.10
C TYR A 382 0.90 25.96 -2.98
N GLU A 383 1.12 24.79 -2.40
CA GLU A 383 1.23 23.53 -3.11
C GLU A 383 0.04 22.63 -2.81
N SER A 384 -0.58 22.09 -3.86
CA SER A 384 -1.79 21.26 -3.76
C SER A 384 -1.50 19.82 -4.18
N PHE A 385 -2.12 18.88 -3.47
CA PHE A 385 -1.92 17.46 -3.61
C PHE A 385 -3.27 16.75 -3.79
N HIS A 386 -3.29 15.78 -4.70
CA HIS A 386 -4.39 14.83 -4.88
C HIS A 386 -3.91 13.47 -4.38
N LEU A 387 -4.13 13.20 -3.09
CA LEU A 387 -3.53 12.04 -2.42
C LEU A 387 -4.49 10.87 -2.41
N TYR A 388 -4.12 9.75 -3.02
CA TYR A 388 -4.87 8.50 -2.86
C TYR A 388 -4.65 7.94 -1.45
N CYS A 389 -5.74 7.55 -0.79
CA CYS A 389 -5.74 7.02 0.57
C CYS A 389 -6.34 5.62 0.60
N ALA A 390 -5.69 4.73 1.35
CA ALA A 390 -6.17 3.40 1.74
C ALA A 390 -5.61 3.06 3.14
N HIS A 391 -5.70 4.01 4.08
CA HIS A 391 -4.93 3.98 5.34
C HIS A 391 -5.85 4.04 6.56
N MET A 392 -5.47 3.31 7.60
CA MET A 392 -6.02 3.49 8.95
C MET A 392 -5.31 4.65 9.63
N ALA A 393 -6.04 5.72 9.97
CA ALA A 393 -5.44 6.90 10.57
C ALA A 393 -6.36 7.58 11.59
N SER A 394 -5.79 8.15 12.64
CA SER A 394 -6.49 9.04 13.57
C SER A 394 -6.17 10.51 13.30
N ASN A 395 -4.99 10.81 12.74
CA ASN A 395 -4.57 12.16 12.37
C ASN A 395 -3.93 12.20 10.97
N VAL A 396 -4.21 13.29 10.24
CA VAL A 396 -3.34 13.79 9.17
C VAL A 396 -2.27 14.65 9.83
N ILE A 397 -1.00 14.30 9.64
CA ILE A 397 0.14 14.93 10.32
C ILE A 397 0.95 15.71 9.29
N PHE A 398 1.18 16.99 9.59
CA PHE A 398 2.03 17.87 8.81
C PHE A 398 3.36 18.04 9.53
N THR A 399 4.45 17.56 8.95
CA THR A 399 5.79 17.69 9.55
C THR A 399 6.61 18.72 8.79
N VAL A 400 7.09 19.76 9.48
CA VAL A 400 7.98 20.79 8.89
C VAL A 400 9.42 20.45 9.24
N LYS A 401 10.31 20.50 8.24
CA LYS A 401 11.72 20.10 8.35
C LYS A 401 12.62 21.09 7.61
N ASP A 402 13.86 21.17 8.07
CA ASP A 402 14.96 21.90 7.43
C ASP A 402 16.02 20.92 6.95
N ASP A 403 16.21 20.78 5.63
CA ASP A 403 17.16 19.84 5.01
C ASP A 403 18.55 20.46 4.85
N ASN A 404 19.27 20.59 5.97
CA ASN A 404 20.65 21.09 5.95
C ASN A 404 21.62 20.00 5.45
N PRO A 405 22.79 20.36 4.87
CA PRO A 405 23.77 19.40 4.32
C PRO A 405 24.28 18.33 5.30
N ILE A 406 24.14 18.57 6.61
CA ILE A 406 24.55 17.67 7.69
C ILE A 406 23.43 16.66 8.05
N GLY A 407 22.19 16.93 7.62
CA GLY A 407 21.01 16.09 7.82
C GLY A 407 19.74 16.91 8.13
N ALA A 408 18.57 16.35 7.76
CA ALA A 408 17.28 16.98 7.99
C ALA A 408 16.98 17.18 9.49
N THR A 409 16.76 18.43 9.89
CA THR A 409 16.37 18.80 11.26
C THR A 409 14.86 18.96 11.35
N LEU A 410 14.23 18.31 12.33
CA LEU A 410 12.79 18.45 12.59
C LEU A 410 12.50 19.80 13.25
N ILE A 411 11.65 20.62 12.63
CA ILE A 411 11.14 21.88 13.22
C ILE A 411 9.95 21.59 14.13
N GLY A 412 8.96 20.82 13.65
CA GLY A 412 7.81 20.42 14.45
C GLY A 412 6.71 19.75 13.62
N ARG A 413 5.60 19.41 14.28
CA ARG A 413 4.46 18.68 13.71
C ARG A 413 3.13 19.33 14.05
N ALA A 414 2.25 19.47 13.06
CA ALA A 414 0.86 19.88 13.23
C ALA A 414 -0.07 18.69 12.95
N TYR A 415 -1.20 18.63 13.67
CA TYR A 415 -2.10 17.47 13.65
C TYR A 415 -3.53 17.91 13.31
N VAL A 416 -4.11 17.31 12.27
CA VAL A 416 -5.52 17.46 11.91
C VAL A 416 -6.22 16.12 12.15
N PRO A 417 -7.14 16.03 13.13
CA PRO A 417 -7.88 14.80 13.40
C PRO A 417 -8.70 14.32 12.20
N VAL A 418 -8.62 13.03 11.88
CA VAL A 418 -9.28 12.43 10.71
C VAL A 418 -10.81 12.51 10.80
N HIS A 419 -11.38 12.42 12.00
CA HIS A 419 -12.83 12.47 12.19
C HIS A 419 -13.46 13.79 11.71
N GLU A 420 -12.68 14.88 11.61
CA GLU A 420 -13.15 16.16 11.07
C GLU A 420 -13.30 16.14 9.54
N LEU A 421 -12.72 15.16 8.85
CA LEU A 421 -12.71 15.06 7.39
C LEU A 421 -13.83 14.16 6.84
N LEU A 422 -14.48 13.35 7.68
CA LEU A 422 -15.37 12.26 7.24
C LEU A 422 -16.68 12.73 6.63
N GLU A 423 -17.16 13.91 7.03
CA GLU A 423 -18.37 14.50 6.43
C GLU A 423 -18.10 14.97 4.97
N GLY A 424 -16.82 15.06 4.60
CA GLY A 424 -16.36 15.55 3.30
C GLY A 424 -16.47 17.07 3.14
N GLU A 425 -16.68 17.78 4.25
CA GLU A 425 -16.57 19.23 4.33
C GLU A 425 -15.10 19.66 4.17
N GLU A 426 -14.93 20.89 3.70
CA GLU A 426 -13.61 21.48 3.54
C GLU A 426 -13.12 22.02 4.88
N VAL A 427 -11.93 21.59 5.30
CA VAL A 427 -11.24 22.08 6.49
C VAL A 427 -10.15 23.04 6.05
N ASP A 428 -10.34 24.35 6.25
CA ASP A 428 -9.37 25.40 5.95
C ASP A 428 -9.03 26.16 7.24
N ARG A 429 -7.82 25.97 7.79
CA ARG A 429 -7.42 26.59 9.05
C ARG A 429 -5.90 26.66 9.28
N TRP A 430 -5.54 27.51 10.24
CA TRP A 430 -4.22 27.54 10.85
C TRP A 430 -4.12 26.50 11.96
N VAL A 431 -3.14 25.60 11.88
CA VAL A 431 -2.89 24.53 12.85
C VAL A 431 -1.56 24.79 13.55
N GLU A 432 -1.55 24.66 14.87
CA GLU A 432 -0.34 24.89 15.68
C GLU A 432 0.71 23.81 15.43
N ILE A 433 1.96 24.25 15.29
CA ILE A 433 3.12 23.37 15.17
C ILE A 433 3.61 23.03 16.59
N LEU A 434 3.72 21.74 16.86
CA LEU A 434 4.11 21.19 18.14
C LEU A 434 5.51 20.55 18.07
N ASP A 435 6.22 20.56 19.19
CA ASP A 435 7.50 19.87 19.34
C ASP A 435 7.32 18.34 19.52
N LYS A 436 8.43 17.64 19.82
CA LYS A 436 8.43 16.18 20.01
C LYS A 436 7.59 15.74 21.22
N ASP A 437 7.40 16.61 22.20
CA ASP A 437 6.64 16.38 23.42
C ASP A 437 5.18 16.86 23.30
N LYS A 438 4.76 17.24 22.08
CA LYS A 438 3.43 17.78 21.75
C LYS A 438 3.11 19.12 22.45
N ASN A 439 4.12 19.88 22.83
CA ASN A 439 3.94 21.25 23.30
C ASN A 439 4.05 22.22 22.11
N PRO A 440 3.36 23.38 22.14
CA PRO A 440 3.60 24.43 21.16
C PRO A 440 5.08 24.77 21.05
N THR A 441 5.59 24.97 19.83
CA THR A 441 6.98 25.42 19.64
C THR A 441 7.21 26.75 20.37
N SER A 442 8.45 27.05 20.75
CA SER A 442 8.80 28.25 21.52
C SER A 442 8.34 29.57 20.88
N GLU A 443 8.12 29.58 19.56
CA GLU A 443 7.69 30.73 18.77
C GLU A 443 6.16 30.80 18.56
N GLY A 444 5.43 29.73 18.93
CA GLY A 444 4.00 29.58 18.68
C GLY A 444 3.65 29.52 17.19
N SER A 445 4.48 28.86 16.39
CA SER A 445 4.34 28.75 14.93
C SER A 445 3.08 28.00 14.53
N LYS A 446 2.44 28.42 13.43
CA LYS A 446 1.26 27.77 12.86
C LYS A 446 1.45 27.53 11.36
N ILE A 447 0.93 26.41 10.88
CA ILE A 447 0.86 26.07 9.46
C ILE A 447 -0.57 26.26 8.94
N HIS A 448 -0.72 26.92 7.79
CA HIS A 448 -2.00 27.07 7.11
C HIS A 448 -2.20 25.93 6.11
N VAL A 449 -3.24 25.14 6.34
CA VAL A 449 -3.58 23.97 5.52
C VAL A 449 -5.05 23.96 5.18
N LYS A 450 -5.35 23.45 3.98
CA LYS A 450 -6.70 23.15 3.51
C LYS A 450 -6.80 21.68 3.15
N LEU A 451 -7.81 20.99 3.65
CA LEU A 451 -8.04 19.57 3.43
C LEU A 451 -9.49 19.31 3.03
N GLN A 452 -9.71 18.39 2.09
CA GLN A 452 -11.02 17.85 1.80
C GLN A 452 -10.91 16.38 1.40
N TYR A 453 -11.65 15.52 2.10
CA TYR A 453 -11.65 14.08 1.82
C TYR A 453 -12.86 13.68 0.99
N PHE A 454 -12.60 12.85 -0.02
CA PHE A 454 -13.59 12.23 -0.89
C PHE A 454 -13.50 10.73 -0.74
N ASP A 455 -14.49 10.15 -0.08
CA ASP A 455 -14.64 8.70 0.01
C ASP A 455 -14.77 8.07 -1.39
N VAL A 456 -14.22 6.86 -1.59
CA VAL A 456 -14.32 6.13 -2.85
C VAL A 456 -15.74 5.97 -3.38
N PHE A 457 -16.76 5.84 -2.51
CA PHE A 457 -18.16 5.70 -2.93
C PHE A 457 -18.71 6.97 -3.60
N ARG A 458 -18.05 8.12 -3.46
CA ARG A 458 -18.42 9.37 -4.15
C ARG A 458 -17.92 9.41 -5.59
N ASP A 459 -16.96 8.55 -5.96
CA ASP A 459 -16.48 8.44 -7.35
C ASP A 459 -17.55 7.80 -8.23
N CYS A 460 -17.86 8.43 -9.36
CA CYS A 460 -18.96 7.99 -10.24
C CYS A 460 -18.67 6.70 -11.01
N ASN A 461 -17.44 6.21 -10.99
CA ASN A 461 -16.98 4.96 -11.60
C ASN A 461 -16.69 3.87 -10.56
N TRP A 462 -16.66 4.16 -9.25
CA TRP A 462 -16.43 3.15 -8.20
C TRP A 462 -17.36 1.95 -8.37
N ALA A 463 -16.80 0.75 -8.54
CA ALA A 463 -17.54 -0.50 -8.77
C ALA A 463 -18.51 -0.50 -9.98
N HIS A 464 -18.30 0.39 -10.97
CA HIS A 464 -19.14 0.47 -12.18
C HIS A 464 -18.38 0.20 -13.49
N GLY A 465 -17.08 -0.08 -13.41
CA GLY A 465 -16.19 -0.22 -14.56
C GLY A 465 -16.00 1.12 -15.31
N ILE A 466 -15.68 1.04 -16.60
CA ILE A 466 -15.54 2.19 -17.50
C ILE A 466 -16.90 2.89 -17.71
N ARG A 467 -18.01 2.15 -17.58
CA ARG A 467 -19.42 2.62 -17.58
C ARG A 467 -19.93 3.23 -18.90
N SER A 468 -19.11 3.94 -19.66
CA SER A 468 -19.52 4.69 -20.85
C SER A 468 -18.37 4.89 -21.83
N SER A 469 -18.68 4.93 -23.13
CA SER A 469 -17.73 5.32 -24.19
C SER A 469 -17.20 6.75 -24.05
N LYS A 470 -17.84 7.56 -23.19
CA LYS A 470 -17.43 8.94 -22.87
C LYS A 470 -16.54 9.05 -21.62
N TYR A 471 -16.03 7.94 -21.10
CA TYR A 471 -15.10 7.98 -19.97
C TYR A 471 -13.91 8.90 -20.28
N PRO A 472 -13.60 9.90 -19.44
CA PRO A 472 -12.66 10.96 -19.77
C PRO A 472 -11.18 10.53 -19.69
N GLY A 473 -10.90 9.35 -19.15
CA GLY A 473 -9.55 8.93 -18.78
C GLY A 473 -9.32 9.04 -17.29
N VAL A 474 -8.17 8.53 -16.84
CA VAL A 474 -7.69 8.72 -15.47
C VAL A 474 -7.37 10.22 -15.29
N PRO A 475 -7.88 10.86 -14.23
CA PRO A 475 -7.63 12.28 -13.98
C PRO A 475 -6.22 12.52 -13.42
N TYR A 476 -5.77 13.78 -13.44
CA TYR A 476 -4.49 14.20 -12.87
C TYR A 476 -3.31 13.41 -13.43
N THR A 477 -3.14 13.41 -14.75
CA THR A 477 -2.01 12.77 -15.41
C THR A 477 -1.41 13.70 -16.46
N PHE A 478 -0.11 13.57 -16.69
CA PHE A 478 0.60 14.38 -17.68
C PHE A 478 0.07 14.17 -19.11
N TYR A 479 -0.21 12.92 -19.49
CA TYR A 479 -0.87 12.60 -20.76
C TYR A 479 -2.37 12.39 -20.56
N ALA A 480 -3.17 13.08 -21.39
CA ALA A 480 -4.61 12.87 -21.46
C ALA A 480 -4.95 11.62 -22.29
N GLN A 481 -6.15 11.07 -22.09
CA GLN A 481 -6.67 9.98 -22.92
C GLN A 481 -6.79 10.39 -24.39
N ARG A 482 -6.37 9.49 -25.28
CA ARG A 482 -6.47 9.59 -26.73
C ARG A 482 -7.60 8.69 -27.25
N THR A 483 -8.23 9.10 -28.34
CA THR A 483 -9.34 8.37 -28.99
C THR A 483 -8.99 8.08 -30.44
N GLY A 484 -9.70 7.15 -31.08
CA GLY A 484 -9.43 6.77 -32.46
C GLY A 484 -8.11 6.01 -32.63
N CYS A 485 -7.66 5.35 -31.56
CA CYS A 485 -6.44 4.55 -31.53
C CYS A 485 -6.70 3.12 -31.97
N ARG A 486 -5.61 2.38 -32.21
CA ARG A 486 -5.63 0.93 -32.34
C ARG A 486 -4.53 0.34 -31.45
N VAL A 487 -4.86 -0.73 -30.75
CA VAL A 487 -3.93 -1.49 -29.91
C VAL A 487 -3.82 -2.91 -30.45
N SER A 488 -2.60 -3.40 -30.62
CA SER A 488 -2.34 -4.83 -30.82
C SER A 488 -1.72 -5.37 -29.53
N LEU A 489 -2.34 -6.39 -28.94
CA LEU A 489 -1.85 -7.05 -27.73
C LEU A 489 -1.00 -8.25 -28.13
N TYR A 490 0.17 -8.40 -27.52
CA TYR A 490 1.09 -9.48 -27.80
C TYR A 490 1.23 -10.39 -26.59
N GLN A 491 1.01 -11.67 -26.83
CA GLN A 491 1.29 -12.78 -25.94
C GLN A 491 2.64 -13.35 -26.37
N ASP A 492 3.65 -13.22 -25.52
CA ASP A 492 5.05 -13.51 -25.77
C ASP A 492 5.67 -12.74 -26.95
N ALA A 493 6.95 -13.02 -27.20
CA ALA A 493 7.65 -12.51 -28.36
C ALA A 493 7.06 -13.03 -29.69
N HIS A 494 6.58 -14.28 -29.68
CA HIS A 494 6.04 -14.94 -30.87
C HIS A 494 4.91 -15.93 -30.56
N VAL A 495 3.89 -15.98 -31.42
CA VAL A 495 2.81 -16.98 -31.33
C VAL A 495 2.81 -17.87 -32.59
N PRO A 496 3.05 -19.19 -32.44
CA PRO A 496 3.02 -20.13 -33.56
C PRO A 496 1.66 -20.21 -34.26
N ASP A 497 1.67 -20.57 -35.54
CA ASP A 497 0.42 -20.78 -36.28
C ASP A 497 -0.44 -21.89 -35.66
N LYS A 498 -1.76 -21.63 -35.59
CA LYS A 498 -2.78 -22.56 -35.06
C LYS A 498 -2.62 -22.95 -33.59
N PHE A 499 -1.84 -22.20 -32.80
CA PHE A 499 -1.78 -22.38 -31.36
C PHE A 499 -3.12 -22.02 -30.68
N ILE A 500 -3.62 -20.82 -30.97
CA ILE A 500 -4.84 -20.28 -30.35
C ILE A 500 -6.10 -20.96 -30.90
N PRO A 501 -7.00 -21.47 -30.05
CA PRO A 501 -8.28 -22.04 -30.47
C PRO A 501 -9.25 -20.94 -30.94
N LYS A 502 -10.39 -21.35 -31.48
CA LYS A 502 -11.43 -20.38 -31.89
C LYS A 502 -12.08 -19.75 -30.65
N ILE A 503 -11.77 -18.48 -30.40
CA ILE A 503 -12.38 -17.67 -29.34
C ILE A 503 -13.30 -16.63 -29.99
N PRO A 504 -14.63 -16.74 -29.88
CA PRO A 504 -15.56 -15.85 -30.57
C PRO A 504 -15.61 -14.45 -29.92
N LEU A 505 -15.58 -13.41 -30.75
CA LEU A 505 -15.74 -12.01 -30.36
C LEU A 505 -17.13 -11.48 -30.75
N SER A 506 -17.56 -10.40 -30.11
CA SER A 506 -18.87 -9.78 -30.39
C SER A 506 -19.01 -9.17 -31.79
N GLY A 507 -17.90 -8.89 -32.47
CA GLY A 507 -17.87 -8.48 -33.89
C GLY A 507 -18.14 -9.61 -34.90
N GLY A 508 -18.42 -10.84 -34.43
CA GLY A 508 -18.68 -12.01 -35.29
C GLY A 508 -17.42 -12.70 -35.84
N LYS A 509 -16.24 -12.17 -35.52
CA LYS A 509 -14.92 -12.77 -35.82
C LYS A 509 -14.43 -13.58 -34.62
N ASN A 510 -13.43 -14.41 -34.84
CA ASN A 510 -12.66 -15.01 -33.74
C ASN A 510 -11.47 -14.10 -33.41
N TYR A 511 -10.98 -14.20 -32.17
CA TYR A 511 -9.71 -13.60 -31.78
C TYR A 511 -8.57 -14.19 -32.63
N GLU A 512 -7.69 -13.31 -33.11
CA GLU A 512 -6.51 -13.68 -33.88
C GLU A 512 -5.28 -13.13 -33.16
N PRO A 513 -4.30 -13.98 -32.79
CA PRO A 513 -3.12 -13.52 -32.08
C PRO A 513 -2.21 -12.70 -33.00
N HIS A 514 -1.65 -11.63 -32.44
CA HIS A 514 -0.56 -10.88 -33.06
C HIS A 514 0.81 -11.44 -32.62
N ARG A 515 1.90 -11.04 -33.30
CA ARG A 515 3.25 -11.59 -33.08
C ARG A 515 4.24 -10.45 -32.86
N CYS A 516 4.76 -10.31 -31.65
CA CYS A 516 5.47 -9.11 -31.21
C CYS A 516 6.72 -8.85 -32.06
N TRP A 517 7.65 -9.79 -32.07
CA TRP A 517 8.94 -9.60 -32.74
C TRP A 517 8.82 -9.64 -34.26
N GLU A 518 7.81 -10.33 -34.82
CA GLU A 518 7.49 -10.21 -36.26
C GLU A 518 7.05 -8.79 -36.63
N ASP A 519 6.21 -8.17 -35.80
CA ASP A 519 5.70 -6.81 -36.04
C ASP A 519 6.75 -5.73 -35.75
N VAL A 520 7.63 -5.93 -34.75
CA VAL A 520 8.78 -5.05 -34.49
C VAL A 520 9.78 -5.12 -35.63
N PHE A 521 10.07 -6.32 -36.15
CA PHE A 521 10.92 -6.49 -37.33
C PHE A 521 10.35 -5.75 -38.55
N ASP A 522 9.05 -5.92 -38.82
CA ASP A 522 8.36 -5.22 -39.92
C ASP A 522 8.35 -3.70 -39.71
N ALA A 523 8.21 -3.23 -38.48
CA ALA A 523 8.26 -1.81 -38.16
C ALA A 523 9.64 -1.21 -38.46
N ILE A 524 10.72 -1.89 -38.06
CA ILE A 524 12.10 -1.43 -38.27
C ILE A 524 12.47 -1.45 -39.76
N ILE A 525 12.17 -2.54 -40.47
CA ILE A 525 12.57 -2.68 -41.88
C ILE A 525 11.88 -1.64 -42.78
N ASN A 526 10.61 -1.33 -42.47
CA ASN A 526 9.78 -0.41 -43.25
C ASN A 526 9.93 1.06 -42.85
N ALA A 527 10.67 1.38 -41.78
CA ALA A 527 10.93 2.76 -41.36
C ALA A 527 11.71 3.54 -42.43
N LYS A 528 11.37 4.83 -42.59
CA LYS A 528 11.99 5.72 -43.60
C LYS A 528 12.59 6.98 -43.00
N HIS A 529 12.25 7.35 -41.77
CA HIS A 529 12.69 8.59 -41.13
C HIS A 529 13.35 8.35 -39.78
N LEU A 530 12.71 7.60 -38.89
CA LEU A 530 13.18 7.42 -37.51
C LEU A 530 12.97 6.00 -36.98
N ILE A 531 13.91 5.57 -36.15
CA ILE A 531 13.82 4.39 -35.29
C ILE A 531 14.39 4.79 -33.92
N TYR A 532 13.52 4.99 -32.93
CA TYR A 532 13.91 5.38 -31.57
C TYR A 532 13.67 4.21 -30.61
N ILE A 533 14.69 3.81 -29.86
CA ILE A 533 14.64 2.64 -28.98
C ILE A 533 15.07 3.01 -27.57
N THR A 534 14.30 2.60 -26.56
CA THR A 534 14.81 2.50 -25.18
C THR A 534 14.75 1.06 -24.72
N GLY A 535 15.74 0.65 -23.95
CA GLY A 535 15.75 -0.67 -23.33
C GLY A 535 16.49 -0.61 -22.00
N TRP A 536 16.07 -1.46 -21.07
CA TRP A 536 16.87 -1.76 -19.89
C TRP A 536 18.14 -2.51 -20.31
N SER A 537 17.99 -3.43 -21.26
CA SER A 537 19.09 -4.07 -21.98
C SER A 537 18.71 -4.17 -23.47
N VAL A 538 19.70 -4.07 -24.33
CA VAL A 538 19.59 -4.38 -25.75
C VAL A 538 20.74 -5.31 -26.09
N TYR A 539 20.49 -6.38 -26.83
CA TYR A 539 21.55 -7.28 -27.29
C TYR A 539 21.58 -7.31 -28.82
N THR A 540 22.71 -6.96 -29.40
CA THR A 540 22.83 -6.72 -30.85
C THR A 540 22.78 -7.98 -31.69
N GLU A 541 23.11 -9.14 -31.11
CA GLU A 541 23.26 -10.40 -31.84
C GLU A 541 21.95 -11.21 -31.95
N ILE A 542 20.86 -10.76 -31.34
CA ILE A 542 19.58 -11.47 -31.46
C ILE A 542 19.00 -11.36 -32.88
N ALA A 543 18.40 -12.45 -33.36
CA ALA A 543 17.51 -12.42 -34.52
C ALA A 543 16.04 -12.32 -34.05
N LEU A 544 15.26 -11.44 -34.69
CA LEU A 544 13.85 -11.22 -34.33
C LEU A 544 12.92 -12.32 -34.89
N ILE A 545 13.30 -12.97 -36.00
CA ILE A 545 12.49 -14.00 -36.67
C ILE A 545 13.21 -15.35 -36.56
N ARG A 546 12.66 -16.28 -35.78
CA ARG A 546 13.30 -17.60 -35.56
C ARG A 546 12.43 -18.80 -35.92
N ASP A 547 11.12 -18.63 -36.10
CA ASP A 547 10.23 -19.73 -36.50
C ASP A 547 10.49 -20.14 -37.95
N SER A 548 11.04 -21.33 -38.15
CA SER A 548 11.36 -21.89 -39.48
C SER A 548 10.14 -22.05 -40.39
N ARG A 549 8.93 -22.10 -39.84
CA ARG A 549 7.67 -22.17 -40.60
C ARG A 549 7.15 -20.80 -41.03
N ARG A 550 7.69 -19.72 -40.46
CA ARG A 550 7.26 -18.32 -40.68
C ARG A 550 8.44 -17.40 -40.99
N GLN A 551 9.33 -17.87 -41.86
CA GLN A 551 10.48 -17.09 -42.30
C GLN A 551 10.05 -15.81 -43.03
N LYS A 552 10.77 -14.72 -42.79
CA LYS A 552 10.60 -13.43 -43.46
C LYS A 552 11.90 -13.06 -44.15
N SER A 553 11.82 -12.35 -45.27
CA SER A 553 13.00 -11.95 -46.03
C SER A 553 13.93 -11.08 -45.18
N GLY A 554 15.16 -11.54 -44.94
CA GLY A 554 16.13 -10.88 -44.05
C GLY A 554 15.83 -11.04 -42.56
N GLY A 555 14.96 -11.98 -42.17
CA GLY A 555 14.60 -12.24 -40.78
C GLY A 555 15.70 -12.92 -39.95
N ASP A 556 16.70 -13.50 -40.62
CA ASP A 556 17.91 -14.09 -40.06
C ASP A 556 18.99 -13.06 -39.70
N VAL A 557 18.81 -11.80 -40.11
CA VAL A 557 19.74 -10.71 -39.79
C VAL A 557 19.61 -10.34 -38.31
N THR A 558 20.75 -10.14 -37.64
CA THR A 558 20.78 -9.70 -36.25
C THR A 558 20.22 -8.28 -36.11
N LEU A 559 19.68 -7.96 -34.94
CA LEU A 559 19.15 -6.64 -34.64
C LEU A 559 20.20 -5.53 -34.89
N GLY A 560 21.44 -5.77 -34.48
CA GLY A 560 22.55 -4.84 -34.65
C GLY A 560 22.82 -4.50 -36.12
N GLU A 561 22.93 -5.51 -36.98
CA GLU A 561 23.17 -5.31 -38.41
C GLU A 561 21.96 -4.70 -39.12
N LEU A 562 20.74 -5.05 -38.70
CA LEU A 562 19.52 -4.43 -39.20
C LEU A 562 19.51 -2.91 -38.89
N LEU A 563 19.83 -2.52 -37.67
CA LEU A 563 19.87 -1.11 -37.25
C LEU A 563 20.98 -0.33 -37.96
N LYS A 564 22.19 -0.89 -38.10
CA LYS A 564 23.28 -0.29 -38.89
C LYS A 564 22.88 -0.05 -40.34
N LYS A 565 22.24 -1.06 -40.96
CA LYS A 565 21.75 -0.96 -42.33
C LYS A 565 20.76 0.20 -42.47
N LYS A 566 19.74 0.26 -41.60
CA LYS A 566 18.75 1.36 -41.63
C LYS A 566 19.41 2.72 -41.42
N ALA A 567 20.35 2.83 -40.49
CA ALA A 567 21.08 4.08 -40.27
C ALA A 567 21.88 4.52 -41.51
N SER A 568 22.55 3.59 -42.18
CA SER A 568 23.33 3.86 -43.42
C SER A 568 22.45 4.24 -44.62
N GLU A 569 21.17 3.85 -44.62
CA GLU A 569 20.16 4.27 -45.61
C GLU A 569 19.66 5.71 -45.34
N GLY A 570 20.12 6.36 -44.27
CA GLY A 570 19.76 7.72 -43.88
C GLY A 570 18.65 7.81 -42.83
N ILE A 571 18.14 6.68 -42.30
CA ILE A 571 17.14 6.67 -41.24
C ILE A 571 17.80 7.10 -39.93
N LYS A 572 17.14 7.98 -39.16
CA LYS A 572 17.64 8.43 -37.86
C LYS A 572 17.40 7.36 -36.78
N VAL A 573 18.44 6.59 -36.47
CA VAL A 573 18.41 5.57 -35.42
C VAL A 573 18.99 6.11 -34.12
N LEU A 574 18.15 6.27 -33.09
CA LEU A 574 18.54 6.79 -31.77
C LEU A 574 18.21 5.77 -30.68
N MET A 575 19.15 5.53 -29.77
CA MET A 575 18.96 4.56 -28.70
C MET A 575 19.33 5.16 -27.33
N LEU A 576 18.48 4.96 -26.34
CA LEU A 576 18.73 5.24 -24.92
C LEU A 576 18.72 3.91 -24.17
N VAL A 577 19.90 3.33 -23.97
CA VAL A 577 20.10 2.09 -23.22
C VAL A 577 20.52 2.46 -21.80
N TRP A 578 20.05 1.76 -20.77
CA TRP A 578 20.47 2.03 -19.40
C TRP A 578 21.99 1.81 -19.23
N ASP A 579 22.65 2.70 -18.48
CA ASP A 579 24.08 2.63 -18.12
C ASP A 579 24.27 1.84 -16.81
N ASP A 580 24.64 0.56 -16.90
CA ASP A 580 25.08 -0.22 -15.75
C ASP A 580 26.51 0.18 -15.37
N ARG A 581 26.59 1.23 -14.54
CA ARG A 581 27.86 1.78 -14.02
C ARG A 581 28.72 0.77 -13.24
N THR A 582 28.21 -0.41 -12.92
CA THR A 582 29.01 -1.46 -12.27
C THR A 582 29.94 -2.20 -13.24
N SER A 583 29.80 -1.95 -14.55
CA SER A 583 30.57 -2.58 -15.63
C SER A 583 31.98 -1.95 -15.88
N VAL A 584 32.27 -0.77 -15.31
CA VAL A 584 33.54 -0.04 -15.54
C VAL A 584 34.65 -0.39 -14.52
N GLY A 585 35.72 -1.09 -14.95
CA GLY A 585 36.99 -1.22 -14.21
C GLY A 585 37.40 -2.66 -13.85
N GLN A 586 38.40 -2.85 -12.97
CA GLN A 586 39.05 -4.15 -12.62
C GLN A 586 38.11 -5.25 -12.07
N LEU A 587 36.80 -5.02 -12.06
CA LEU A 587 35.71 -5.97 -11.80
C LEU A 587 35.26 -6.72 -13.07
N LYS A 588 36.04 -6.65 -14.16
CA LYS A 588 35.86 -7.45 -15.38
C LYS A 588 35.72 -8.95 -15.07
N LYS A 589 34.49 -9.47 -15.16
CA LYS A 589 34.23 -10.45 -16.21
C LYS A 589 32.79 -10.57 -16.70
N ASP A 590 31.78 -10.16 -15.94
CA ASP A 590 30.39 -10.00 -16.39
C ASP A 590 29.76 -8.91 -15.49
N GLY A 591 29.02 -7.93 -16.04
CA GLY A 591 28.35 -6.89 -15.25
C GLY A 591 27.46 -7.48 -14.15
N LEU A 592 27.25 -6.76 -13.04
CA LEU A 592 26.55 -7.32 -11.86
C LEU A 592 25.07 -7.70 -12.16
N MET A 593 24.49 -7.12 -13.22
CA MET A 593 23.09 -7.26 -13.62
C MET A 593 22.87 -7.97 -14.96
N ALA A 594 23.89 -8.60 -15.54
CA ALA A 594 23.79 -9.32 -16.82
C ALA A 594 23.15 -8.50 -17.97
N THR A 595 23.48 -7.21 -18.08
CA THR A 595 23.09 -6.35 -19.21
C THR A 595 24.17 -6.35 -20.29
N HIS A 596 23.77 -6.04 -21.52
CA HIS A 596 24.65 -5.91 -22.70
C HIS A 596 24.82 -4.45 -23.14
N ASP A 597 24.66 -3.50 -22.23
CA ASP A 597 24.61 -2.07 -22.52
C ASP A 597 25.95 -1.52 -23.03
N GLU A 598 27.06 -1.73 -22.30
CA GLU A 598 28.40 -1.31 -22.75
C GLU A 598 28.80 -1.99 -24.07
N GLU A 599 28.52 -3.29 -24.19
CA GLU A 599 28.80 -4.06 -25.42
C GLU A 599 28.03 -3.49 -26.62
N THR A 600 26.78 -3.09 -26.41
CA THR A 600 25.92 -2.48 -27.42
C THR A 600 26.41 -1.08 -27.82
N GLU A 601 26.85 -0.25 -26.87
CA GLU A 601 27.45 1.06 -27.19
C GLU A 601 28.70 0.89 -28.04
N ILE A 602 29.60 -0.02 -27.64
CA ILE A 602 30.84 -0.32 -28.36
C ILE A 602 30.53 -0.84 -29.77
N TYR A 603 29.51 -1.70 -29.91
CA TYR A 603 29.11 -2.26 -31.20
C TYR A 603 28.64 -1.19 -32.21
N PHE A 604 27.95 -0.16 -31.74
CA PHE A 604 27.48 0.95 -32.58
C PHE A 604 28.48 2.11 -32.70
N GLN A 605 29.57 2.08 -31.94
CA GLN A 605 30.59 3.12 -31.98
C GLN A 605 31.19 3.24 -33.39
N GLY A 606 31.21 4.47 -33.92
CA GLY A 606 31.71 4.75 -35.26
C GLY A 606 30.74 4.42 -36.41
N THR A 607 29.52 4.00 -36.10
CA THR A 607 28.43 3.81 -37.08
C THR A 607 27.49 5.02 -37.11
N ASP A 608 26.50 5.01 -38.02
CA ASP A 608 25.45 6.02 -38.09
C ASP A 608 24.32 5.82 -37.05
N VAL A 609 24.38 4.75 -36.26
CA VAL A 609 23.46 4.51 -35.13
C VAL A 609 23.95 5.33 -33.93
N HIS A 610 23.06 6.11 -33.32
CA HIS A 610 23.38 6.90 -32.14
C HIS A 610 22.90 6.21 -30.86
N CYS A 611 23.75 5.35 -30.31
CA CYS A 611 23.53 4.71 -29.01
C CYS A 611 24.07 5.60 -27.88
N VAL A 612 23.27 5.81 -26.83
CA VAL A 612 23.67 6.56 -25.64
C VAL A 612 23.36 5.73 -24.41
N LEU A 613 24.39 5.51 -23.59
CA LEU A 613 24.27 4.97 -22.24
C LEU A 613 23.65 6.04 -21.32
N CYS A 614 22.53 5.69 -20.72
CA CYS A 614 21.66 6.58 -19.99
C CYS A 614 21.69 6.18 -18.50
N PRO A 615 22.39 6.93 -17.63
CA PRO A 615 22.42 6.64 -16.21
C PRO A 615 21.15 7.10 -15.52
N ARG A 616 20.72 6.36 -14.49
CA ARG A 616 19.59 6.75 -13.65
C ARG A 616 20.10 7.25 -12.30
N ASN A 617 19.89 8.54 -12.03
CA ASN A 617 20.11 9.10 -10.70
C ASN A 617 18.74 9.25 -10.02
N PRO A 618 18.48 8.59 -8.88
CA PRO A 618 17.21 8.71 -8.18
C PRO A 618 17.05 10.05 -7.47
N ASP A 619 15.82 10.39 -7.17
CA ASP A 619 15.45 11.54 -6.33
C ASP A 619 15.32 11.14 -4.85
N ASN A 620 16.30 10.39 -4.30
CA ASN A 620 16.21 9.88 -2.92
C ASN A 620 17.10 10.63 -1.92
N GLY A 621 16.55 10.84 -0.73
CA GLY A 621 17.13 11.62 0.37
C GLY A 621 17.86 10.81 1.43
N GLY A 622 18.82 9.99 1.02
CA GLY A 622 19.73 9.35 1.96
C GLY A 622 20.75 10.33 2.54
N SER A 623 21.58 9.84 3.47
CA SER A 623 22.84 10.53 3.81
C SER A 623 23.73 10.60 2.56
N ILE A 624 24.62 11.59 2.43
CA ILE A 624 25.58 11.72 1.30
C ILE A 624 26.31 10.39 1.01
N ILE A 625 26.60 9.60 2.05
CA ILE A 625 27.23 8.28 1.95
C ILE A 625 26.29 7.24 1.33
N GLN A 626 25.00 7.32 1.63
CA GLN A 626 23.94 6.47 1.10
C GLN A 626 23.64 6.86 -0.36
N ASP A 627 23.50 8.16 -0.67
CA ASP A 627 23.25 8.66 -2.03
C ASP A 627 24.34 8.22 -3.02
N MET A 628 25.60 8.15 -2.58
CA MET A 628 26.72 7.68 -3.41
C MET A 628 26.59 6.18 -3.78
N GLN A 629 26.06 5.35 -2.87
CA GLN A 629 25.85 3.91 -3.09
C GLN A 629 24.51 3.60 -3.80
N ILE A 630 23.48 4.43 -3.60
CA ILE A 630 22.17 4.31 -4.25
C ILE A 630 22.21 4.84 -5.70
N SER A 631 23.10 5.79 -6.04
CA SER A 631 23.20 6.36 -7.39
C SER A 631 23.52 5.36 -8.51
N THR A 632 23.94 4.13 -8.15
CA THR A 632 24.20 3.02 -9.08
C THR A 632 23.12 1.93 -9.05
N MET A 633 22.01 2.13 -8.32
CA MET A 633 21.03 1.09 -7.99
C MET A 633 19.68 1.18 -8.70
N PHE A 634 19.31 2.33 -9.25
CA PHE A 634 18.08 2.46 -10.02
C PHE A 634 18.35 2.42 -11.52
N THR A 635 17.33 2.05 -12.28
CA THR A 635 17.48 1.76 -13.71
C THR A 635 16.54 2.59 -14.57
N HIS A 636 16.89 2.71 -15.85
CA HIS A 636 15.91 3.08 -16.86
C HIS A 636 15.25 1.81 -17.39
N HIS A 637 14.04 1.53 -16.92
CA HIS A 637 13.38 0.24 -17.15
C HIS A 637 12.34 0.26 -18.29
N GLN A 638 12.20 1.38 -18.99
CA GLN A 638 11.30 1.54 -20.14
C GLN A 638 11.78 0.72 -21.36
N LYS A 639 10.91 -0.16 -21.88
CA LYS A 639 11.10 -0.88 -23.15
C LYS A 639 10.25 -0.23 -24.24
N ILE A 640 10.88 0.49 -25.16
CA ILE A 640 10.20 1.29 -26.18
C ILE A 640 10.83 1.06 -27.55
N VAL A 641 9.98 0.91 -28.57
CA VAL A 641 10.37 1.09 -29.98
C VAL A 641 9.40 2.09 -30.61
N VAL A 642 9.91 3.13 -31.25
CA VAL A 642 9.11 4.10 -32.01
C VAL A 642 9.64 4.20 -33.43
N VAL A 643 8.75 4.07 -34.41
CA VAL A 643 9.08 4.20 -35.83
C VAL A 643 8.06 5.05 -36.57
N ASP A 644 8.46 5.59 -37.72
CA ASP A 644 7.52 6.02 -38.74
C ASP A 644 7.07 4.81 -39.60
N SER A 645 5.77 4.74 -39.92
CA SER A 645 5.16 3.64 -40.69
C SER A 645 4.19 4.19 -41.73
N ASP A 646 3.86 3.40 -42.75
CA ASP A 646 2.89 3.78 -43.77
C ASP A 646 1.47 3.93 -43.21
N MET A 647 0.66 4.75 -43.88
CA MET A 647 -0.76 4.89 -43.55
C MET A 647 -1.54 3.59 -43.80
N PRO A 648 -2.55 3.26 -42.96
CA PRO A 648 -3.44 2.14 -43.23
C PRO A 648 -4.09 2.31 -44.63
N GLY A 649 -4.01 1.27 -45.47
CA GLY A 649 -4.62 1.27 -46.82
C GLY A 649 -3.67 1.53 -47.99
N GLY A 650 -2.41 1.95 -47.76
CA GLY A 650 -1.32 1.92 -48.77
C GLY A 650 -1.44 2.86 -49.99
N GLU A 651 -2.54 3.60 -50.14
CA GLU A 651 -2.78 4.48 -51.31
C GLU A 651 -2.09 5.86 -51.19
N SER A 652 -1.63 6.24 -50.00
CA SER A 652 -1.00 7.54 -49.74
C SER A 652 0.49 7.40 -49.50
N GLN A 653 1.30 8.34 -50.03
CA GLN A 653 2.73 8.45 -49.70
C GLN A 653 2.98 9.00 -48.27
N LYS A 654 1.91 9.30 -47.52
CA LYS A 654 1.98 9.81 -46.15
C LYS A 654 2.33 8.70 -45.16
N ARG A 655 2.97 9.10 -44.06
CA ARG A 655 3.43 8.24 -42.97
C ARG A 655 2.92 8.73 -41.62
N ARG A 656 2.89 7.85 -40.64
CA ARG A 656 2.41 8.06 -39.27
C ARG A 656 3.41 7.48 -38.27
N ILE A 657 3.21 7.75 -36.99
CA ILE A 657 4.01 7.14 -35.93
C ILE A 657 3.35 5.86 -35.41
N VAL A 658 4.17 4.87 -35.12
CA VAL A 658 3.81 3.61 -34.45
C VAL A 658 4.78 3.41 -33.29
N SER A 659 4.26 2.96 -32.15
CA SER A 659 5.06 2.75 -30.95
C SER A 659 4.77 1.41 -30.32
N PHE A 660 5.77 0.85 -29.64
CA PHE A 660 5.69 -0.40 -28.89
C PHE A 660 6.06 -0.14 -27.43
N VAL A 661 5.28 -0.69 -26.51
CA VAL A 661 5.51 -0.63 -25.05
C VAL A 661 5.07 -1.93 -24.40
N GLY A 662 5.78 -2.37 -23.35
CA GLY A 662 5.46 -3.58 -22.60
C GLY A 662 6.63 -4.08 -21.76
N GLY A 663 6.65 -5.38 -21.46
CA GLY A 663 7.69 -6.03 -20.65
C GLY A 663 8.91 -6.53 -21.44
N LEU A 664 8.74 -6.84 -22.73
CA LEU A 664 9.82 -7.36 -23.58
C LEU A 664 10.88 -6.31 -23.95
N ASP A 665 12.12 -6.51 -23.48
CA ASP A 665 13.34 -5.89 -24.02
C ASP A 665 13.76 -6.58 -25.33
N LEU A 666 14.56 -5.88 -26.14
CA LEU A 666 15.20 -6.44 -27.34
C LEU A 666 16.58 -7.03 -26.98
N CYS A 667 16.58 -8.06 -26.14
CA CYS A 667 17.79 -8.76 -25.70
C CYS A 667 17.61 -10.29 -25.65
N ASP A 668 18.67 -10.97 -25.23
CA ASP A 668 18.75 -12.42 -25.03
C ASP A 668 17.72 -12.95 -24.02
N GLY A 669 17.34 -14.21 -24.20
CA GLY A 669 16.39 -14.94 -23.35
C GLY A 669 14.90 -14.63 -23.60
N ARG A 670 14.58 -13.45 -24.16
CA ARG A 670 13.21 -12.92 -24.31
C ARG A 670 12.41 -13.55 -25.45
N TYR A 671 13.08 -14.13 -26.45
CA TYR A 671 12.36 -14.85 -27.50
C TYR A 671 11.75 -16.12 -26.93
N ASP A 672 10.43 -16.20 -26.90
CA ASP A 672 9.73 -17.43 -26.58
C ASP A 672 8.35 -17.46 -27.26
N THR A 673 7.66 -18.58 -27.05
CA THR A 673 6.31 -18.84 -27.53
C THR A 673 5.48 -19.44 -26.40
N PRO A 674 4.14 -19.45 -26.51
CA PRO A 674 3.25 -20.08 -25.54
C PRO A 674 3.49 -21.58 -25.25
N PHE A 675 4.39 -22.24 -25.99
CA PHE A 675 4.82 -23.61 -25.68
C PHE A 675 5.86 -23.69 -24.56
N HIS A 676 6.63 -22.61 -24.34
CA HIS A 676 7.60 -22.47 -23.24
C HIS A 676 8.47 -23.70 -22.99
N SER A 677 9.12 -24.21 -24.04
CA SER A 677 9.86 -25.47 -23.94
C SER A 677 11.10 -25.31 -23.06
N LEU A 678 11.37 -26.34 -22.26
CA LEU A 678 12.54 -26.41 -21.39
C LEU A 678 13.75 -26.99 -22.12
N PHE A 679 13.52 -27.97 -23.00
CA PHE A 679 14.58 -28.77 -23.62
C PHE A 679 14.46 -28.91 -25.15
N ARG A 680 13.26 -28.78 -25.73
CA ARG A 680 13.00 -29.18 -27.12
C ARG A 680 13.35 -28.11 -28.15
N THR A 681 13.77 -26.94 -27.70
CA THR A 681 14.18 -25.81 -28.54
C THR A 681 15.68 -25.49 -28.44
N LEU A 682 16.42 -26.26 -27.64
CA LEU A 682 17.85 -26.09 -27.37
C LEU A 682 18.76 -26.36 -28.58
N ASP A 683 18.26 -27.05 -29.60
CA ASP A 683 18.91 -27.29 -30.89
C ASP A 683 18.28 -26.48 -32.04
N THR A 684 17.36 -25.56 -31.73
CA THR A 684 16.67 -24.72 -32.71
C THR A 684 16.71 -23.24 -32.30
N ALA A 685 15.58 -22.66 -31.91
CA ALA A 685 15.44 -21.21 -31.71
C ALA A 685 16.24 -20.65 -30.52
N HIS A 686 16.68 -21.52 -29.60
CA HIS A 686 17.39 -21.15 -28.37
C HIS A 686 18.81 -21.72 -28.30
N HIS A 687 19.33 -22.30 -29.38
CA HIS A 687 20.70 -22.84 -29.37
C HIS A 687 21.74 -21.75 -29.09
N ASP A 688 21.60 -20.61 -29.77
CA ASP A 688 22.45 -19.43 -29.63
C ASP A 688 21.81 -18.36 -28.71
N ASP A 689 20.76 -18.72 -27.98
CA ASP A 689 20.02 -17.83 -27.06
C ASP A 689 19.52 -18.60 -25.83
N PHE A 690 20.46 -19.31 -25.20
CA PHE A 690 20.20 -20.08 -23.99
C PHE A 690 20.28 -19.18 -22.76
N HIS A 691 19.13 -19.00 -22.10
CA HIS A 691 19.01 -18.18 -20.89
C HIS A 691 18.64 -19.05 -19.69
N GLN A 692 19.45 -19.00 -18.63
CA GLN A 692 19.21 -19.70 -17.36
C GLN A 692 20.06 -19.10 -16.22
N PRO A 693 19.60 -18.00 -15.60
CA PRO A 693 20.36 -17.30 -14.55
C PRO A 693 20.18 -17.90 -13.14
N ASN A 694 19.27 -18.85 -12.95
CA ASN A 694 18.94 -19.40 -11.64
C ASN A 694 19.96 -20.45 -11.14
N PHE A 695 20.86 -20.89 -12.02
CA PHE A 695 21.88 -21.87 -11.70
C PHE A 695 23.28 -21.33 -11.97
N SER A 696 24.20 -21.55 -11.04
CA SER A 696 25.61 -21.22 -11.25
C SER A 696 26.22 -22.09 -12.34
N GLY A 697 26.85 -21.45 -13.34
CA GLY A 697 27.52 -22.16 -14.43
C GLY A 697 26.57 -22.86 -15.41
N ALA A 698 25.32 -22.39 -15.53
CA ALA A 698 24.39 -22.81 -16.57
C ALA A 698 24.96 -22.48 -17.95
N ALA A 699 24.83 -23.42 -18.88
CA ALA A 699 25.32 -23.28 -20.25
C ALA A 699 24.61 -24.29 -21.14
N ILE A 700 24.42 -23.93 -22.41
CA ILE A 700 23.86 -24.81 -23.44
C ILE A 700 24.62 -26.14 -23.55
N THR A 701 25.96 -26.12 -23.40
CA THR A 701 26.81 -27.32 -23.45
C THR A 701 26.52 -28.32 -22.33
N LYS A 702 25.90 -27.87 -21.23
CA LYS A 702 25.47 -28.70 -20.09
C LYS A 702 23.99 -29.08 -20.15
N GLY A 703 23.24 -28.61 -21.15
CA GLY A 703 21.85 -28.97 -21.41
C GLY A 703 20.83 -28.00 -20.83
N GLY A 704 19.59 -28.44 -20.71
CA GLY A 704 18.51 -27.68 -20.07
C GLY A 704 18.32 -28.04 -18.59
N PRO A 705 17.27 -27.50 -17.95
CA PRO A 705 16.23 -26.67 -18.58
C PRO A 705 16.73 -25.24 -18.84
N ARG A 706 16.42 -24.67 -20.02
CA ARG A 706 16.42 -23.20 -20.14
C ARG A 706 15.31 -22.63 -19.24
N GLU A 707 15.36 -21.34 -18.94
CA GLU A 707 14.25 -20.62 -18.32
C GLU A 707 13.33 -20.07 -19.41
N PRO A 708 12.12 -20.61 -19.64
CA PRO A 708 11.16 -20.04 -20.58
C PRO A 708 10.72 -18.64 -20.13
N TRP A 709 10.33 -17.79 -21.09
CA TRP A 709 10.04 -16.38 -20.85
C TRP A 709 8.61 -16.05 -21.25
N HIS A 710 7.71 -15.98 -20.26
CA HIS A 710 6.34 -15.52 -20.44
C HIS A 710 6.26 -14.00 -20.23
N ASP A 711 5.80 -13.26 -21.23
CA ASP A 711 5.73 -11.81 -21.17
C ASP A 711 4.66 -11.21 -22.10
N ILE A 712 4.30 -9.95 -21.85
CA ILE A 712 3.26 -9.23 -22.57
C ILE A 712 3.79 -7.91 -23.11
N HIS A 713 3.43 -7.61 -24.36
CA HIS A 713 3.79 -6.37 -25.02
C HIS A 713 2.61 -5.80 -25.80
N SER A 714 2.74 -4.56 -26.28
CA SER A 714 1.70 -3.92 -27.08
C SER A 714 2.25 -3.04 -28.19
N ARG A 715 1.52 -2.96 -29.30
CA ARG A 715 1.71 -1.96 -30.35
C ARG A 715 0.60 -0.93 -30.27
N LEU A 716 0.98 0.33 -30.33
CA LEU A 716 0.13 1.50 -30.21
C LEU A 716 0.12 2.30 -31.52
N GLU A 717 -1.07 2.57 -32.01
CA GLU A 717 -1.31 3.29 -33.26
C GLU A 717 -2.35 4.40 -33.05
N GLY A 718 -2.20 5.52 -33.78
CA GLY A 718 -3.03 6.72 -33.62
C GLY A 718 -2.37 7.76 -32.71
N PRO A 719 -3.15 8.70 -32.12
CA PRO A 719 -2.60 9.83 -31.38
C PRO A 719 -1.66 9.43 -30.23
N ILE A 720 -1.93 8.29 -29.60
CA ILE A 720 -1.14 7.72 -28.49
C ILE A 720 0.32 7.41 -28.86
N ALA A 721 0.61 7.06 -30.12
CA ALA A 721 1.97 6.74 -30.55
C ALA A 721 2.90 7.96 -30.46
N TRP A 722 2.35 9.17 -30.67
CA TRP A 722 3.12 10.40 -30.46
C TRP A 722 3.38 10.70 -28.98
N ASP A 723 2.54 10.25 -28.05
CA ASP A 723 2.81 10.44 -26.62
C ASP A 723 4.03 9.61 -26.18
N VAL A 724 4.18 8.39 -26.73
CA VAL A 724 5.37 7.55 -26.50
C VAL A 724 6.61 8.16 -27.15
N LEU A 725 6.49 8.69 -28.37
CA LEU A 725 7.56 9.45 -29.02
C LEU A 725 7.97 10.66 -28.16
N PHE A 726 7.00 11.42 -27.65
CA PHE A 726 7.27 12.59 -26.84
C PHE A 726 8.00 12.23 -25.55
N ASN A 727 7.64 11.11 -24.90
CA ASN A 727 8.43 10.57 -23.79
C ASN A 727 9.90 10.34 -24.16
N PHE A 728 10.17 9.71 -25.32
CA PHE A 728 11.54 9.52 -25.80
C PHE A 728 12.25 10.87 -26.04
N GLU A 729 11.59 11.83 -26.68
CA GLU A 729 12.14 13.17 -26.93
C GLU A 729 12.46 13.92 -25.63
N GLN A 730 11.60 13.83 -24.61
CA GLN A 730 11.83 14.43 -23.29
C GLN A 730 13.09 13.85 -22.64
N ARG A 731 13.26 12.52 -22.70
CA ARG A 731 14.44 11.84 -22.16
C ARG A 731 15.70 12.15 -22.97
N TRP A 732 15.62 12.13 -24.29
CA TRP A 732 16.75 12.46 -25.16
C TRP A 732 17.25 13.89 -24.94
N LYS A 733 16.34 14.87 -24.80
CA LYS A 733 16.72 16.26 -24.49
C LYS A 733 17.39 16.40 -23.13
N LYS A 734 17.06 15.54 -22.16
CA LYS A 734 17.65 15.55 -20.83
C LYS A 734 18.99 14.79 -20.77
N GLN A 735 19.09 13.64 -21.44
CA GLN A 735 20.17 12.66 -21.23
C GLN A 735 20.83 12.14 -22.52
N GLY A 736 20.25 12.37 -23.72
CA GLY A 736 20.73 11.86 -25.01
C GLY A 736 21.92 12.62 -25.64
N GLY A 737 22.38 13.70 -25.01
CA GLY A 737 23.57 14.44 -25.43
C GLY A 737 23.35 15.37 -26.63
N LYS A 738 23.41 14.84 -27.87
CA LYS A 738 23.39 15.67 -29.10
C LYS A 738 21.98 16.10 -29.49
N ASN A 739 21.82 17.33 -29.99
CA ASN A 739 20.54 17.81 -30.54
C ASN A 739 20.33 17.30 -31.98
N ILE A 740 19.93 16.03 -32.11
CA ILE A 740 19.75 15.32 -33.40
C ILE A 740 18.37 14.69 -33.55
N LEU A 741 17.42 15.05 -32.68
CA LEU A 741 16.02 14.68 -32.83
C LEU A 741 15.46 15.28 -34.13
N LEU A 742 14.63 14.52 -34.83
CA LEU A 742 13.98 15.03 -36.04
C LEU A 742 12.89 16.03 -35.66
N ASN A 743 12.82 17.15 -36.38
CA ASN A 743 11.68 18.05 -36.29
C ASN A 743 10.56 17.53 -37.18
N LEU A 744 9.69 16.68 -36.64
CA LEU A 744 8.61 16.05 -37.41
C LEU A 744 7.64 17.04 -38.06
N ARG A 745 7.59 18.30 -37.58
CA ARG A 745 6.75 19.34 -38.20
C ARG A 745 7.29 19.85 -39.52
N GLU A 746 8.57 19.63 -39.81
CA GLU A 746 9.23 20.02 -41.06
C GLU A 746 9.17 18.90 -42.12
N LEU A 747 8.70 17.71 -41.76
CA LEU A 747 8.56 16.57 -42.67
C LEU A 747 7.16 16.55 -43.28
N ASP A 748 7.07 16.98 -44.56
CA ASP A 748 5.80 17.11 -45.28
C ASP A 748 5.05 15.78 -45.45
N ASP A 749 5.72 14.63 -45.41
CA ASP A 749 5.11 13.32 -45.59
C ASP A 749 4.63 12.67 -44.28
N ILE A 750 5.04 13.15 -43.11
CA ILE A 750 4.55 12.67 -41.80
C ILE A 750 3.28 13.44 -41.41
N ILE A 751 2.22 12.72 -41.06
CA ILE A 751 0.98 13.34 -40.58
C ILE A 751 1.10 13.79 -39.12
N PRO A 752 0.36 14.81 -38.68
CA PRO A 752 0.25 15.12 -37.26
C PRO A 752 -0.59 14.06 -36.53
N PRO A 753 -0.55 14.01 -35.18
CA PRO A 753 -1.76 13.98 -34.35
C PRO A 753 -3.03 13.17 -34.68
N SER A 754 -3.07 12.11 -35.50
CA SER A 754 -4.31 11.66 -36.16
C SER A 754 -4.83 10.28 -35.71
N PRO A 755 -6.17 10.12 -35.60
CA PRO A 755 -6.85 8.82 -35.50
C PRO A 755 -6.49 7.87 -36.64
N VAL A 756 -6.41 6.58 -36.34
CA VAL A 756 -6.24 5.49 -37.33
C VAL A 756 -7.54 4.73 -37.60
N MET A 757 -8.56 4.96 -36.77
CA MET A 757 -9.89 4.36 -36.87
C MET A 757 -10.95 5.47 -36.83
N PHE A 758 -12.09 5.24 -37.48
CA PHE A 758 -13.23 6.14 -37.35
C PHE A 758 -13.85 6.01 -35.95
N PRO A 759 -14.42 7.09 -35.37
CA PRO A 759 -14.99 7.04 -34.03
C PRO A 759 -16.15 6.05 -33.86
N ASP A 760 -16.85 5.70 -34.95
CA ASP A 760 -17.95 4.73 -35.01
C ASP A 760 -17.49 3.30 -35.35
N ASP A 761 -16.20 3.07 -35.57
CA ASP A 761 -15.64 1.73 -35.73
C ASP A 761 -15.61 1.00 -34.38
N HIS A 762 -16.23 -0.17 -34.30
CA HIS A 762 -16.31 -0.95 -33.07
C HIS A 762 -14.93 -1.46 -32.60
N GLU A 763 -13.96 -1.57 -33.51
CA GLU A 763 -12.58 -1.97 -33.18
C GLU A 763 -11.70 -0.79 -32.73
N THR A 764 -12.23 0.44 -32.67
CA THR A 764 -11.48 1.60 -32.15
C THR A 764 -11.11 1.42 -30.67
N TRP A 765 -10.04 2.10 -30.26
CA TRP A 765 -9.58 2.13 -28.88
C TRP A 765 -9.49 3.55 -28.33
N ASN A 766 -9.74 3.66 -27.03
CA ASN A 766 -9.34 4.80 -26.23
C ASN A 766 -8.15 4.37 -25.37
N VAL A 767 -7.06 5.14 -25.42
CA VAL A 767 -5.78 4.77 -24.82
C VAL A 767 -5.18 5.96 -24.10
N GLN A 768 -4.58 5.75 -22.94
CA GLN A 768 -3.88 6.78 -22.17
C GLN A 768 -2.49 6.27 -21.79
N LEU A 769 -1.49 7.15 -21.86
CA LEU A 769 -0.11 6.84 -21.50
C LEU A 769 0.15 7.23 -20.05
N PHE A 770 0.87 6.38 -19.34
CA PHE A 770 1.24 6.55 -17.94
C PHE A 770 2.74 6.30 -17.77
N ARG A 771 3.36 6.96 -16.78
CA ARG A 771 4.77 6.81 -16.47
C ARG A 771 5.07 6.80 -14.97
N SER A 772 6.24 6.27 -14.67
CA SER A 772 7.01 6.58 -13.47
C SER A 772 8.28 7.24 -13.94
N ILE A 773 8.46 8.55 -13.76
CA ILE A 773 9.66 9.27 -14.18
C ILE A 773 9.74 10.62 -13.47
N ASP A 774 10.94 11.18 -13.30
CA ASP A 774 11.12 12.50 -12.68
C ASP A 774 11.83 13.51 -13.60
N GLY A 775 11.89 14.76 -13.15
CA GLY A 775 12.59 15.86 -13.82
C GLY A 775 14.10 15.66 -13.97
N GLY A 776 14.68 14.69 -13.27
CA GLY A 776 16.07 14.26 -13.44
C GLY A 776 16.28 13.47 -14.73
N ALA A 777 15.27 12.72 -15.16
CA ALA A 777 15.28 11.89 -16.36
C ALA A 777 14.52 12.48 -17.57
N ALA A 778 13.56 13.38 -17.35
CA ALA A 778 12.75 13.95 -18.43
C ALA A 778 12.77 15.49 -18.43
N PHE A 779 12.93 16.09 -19.61
CA PHE A 779 12.82 17.53 -19.80
C PHE A 779 11.36 17.97 -20.01
N GLY A 780 11.03 19.20 -19.61
CA GLY A 780 9.78 19.86 -20.01
C GLY A 780 8.57 19.57 -19.13
N PHE A 781 8.76 19.19 -17.87
CA PHE A 781 7.69 19.21 -16.88
C PHE A 781 7.32 20.66 -16.49
N PRO A 782 6.06 20.92 -16.10
CA PRO A 782 5.66 22.21 -15.56
C PRO A 782 6.46 22.57 -14.30
N GLU A 783 6.91 23.82 -14.21
CA GLU A 783 7.66 24.31 -13.04
C GLU A 783 6.74 24.88 -11.95
N SER A 784 5.55 25.35 -12.33
CA SER A 784 4.61 25.93 -11.38
C SER A 784 3.88 24.83 -10.58
N PRO A 785 3.74 24.97 -9.25
CA PRO A 785 3.05 23.97 -8.41
C PRO A 785 1.60 23.72 -8.83
N GLU A 786 0.92 24.74 -9.36
CA GLU A 786 -0.46 24.63 -9.81
C GLU A 786 -0.57 23.76 -11.07
N GLU A 787 0.27 23.98 -12.08
CA GLU A 787 0.28 23.17 -13.29
C GLU A 787 0.76 21.75 -13.02
N ALA A 788 1.76 21.58 -12.14
CA ALA A 788 2.21 20.29 -11.64
C ALA A 788 1.05 19.50 -11.02
N ALA A 789 0.32 20.10 -10.08
CA ALA A 789 -0.82 19.47 -9.42
C ALA A 789 -1.97 19.12 -10.39
N ARG A 790 -2.23 19.97 -11.41
CA ARG A 790 -3.23 19.67 -12.47
C ARG A 790 -2.84 18.46 -13.31
N ALA A 791 -1.54 18.23 -13.51
CA ALA A 791 -0.98 17.07 -14.20
C ALA A 791 -0.74 15.87 -13.26
N GLY A 792 -1.10 15.97 -11.98
CA GLY A 792 -0.87 14.95 -10.94
C GLY A 792 0.59 14.71 -10.61
N LEU A 793 1.47 15.64 -10.97
CA LEU A 793 2.87 15.58 -10.63
C LEU A 793 3.05 15.97 -9.16
N VAL A 794 3.94 15.28 -8.47
CA VAL A 794 4.23 15.51 -7.04
C VAL A 794 5.67 15.96 -6.86
N SER A 795 5.94 16.77 -5.83
CA SER A 795 7.30 17.17 -5.51
C SER A 795 8.06 16.03 -4.83
N GLY A 796 9.25 15.75 -5.34
CA GLY A 796 10.24 14.89 -4.69
C GLY A 796 11.19 15.68 -3.80
N LYS A 797 12.42 15.17 -3.64
CA LYS A 797 13.49 15.90 -2.94
C LYS A 797 13.99 17.03 -3.84
N ASP A 798 14.58 16.69 -4.97
CA ASP A 798 15.22 17.64 -5.87
C ASP A 798 14.48 17.78 -7.20
N ASN A 799 13.57 16.84 -7.51
CA ASN A 799 12.86 16.80 -8.79
C ASN A 799 11.35 16.69 -8.64
N ILE A 800 10.63 17.13 -9.68
CA ILE A 800 9.21 16.83 -9.86
C ILE A 800 9.03 15.40 -10.35
N ILE A 801 8.00 14.70 -9.87
CA ILE A 801 7.78 13.27 -10.08
C ILE A 801 6.44 13.04 -10.80
N ASP A 802 6.48 12.30 -11.90
CA ASP A 802 5.34 11.67 -12.56
C ASP A 802 5.20 10.24 -12.02
N ARG A 803 4.05 9.95 -11.41
CA ARG A 803 3.69 8.65 -10.80
C ARG A 803 2.36 8.12 -11.35
N SER A 804 2.01 8.57 -12.56
CA SER A 804 0.73 8.29 -13.19
C SER A 804 0.46 6.79 -13.44
N ILE A 805 1.49 5.94 -13.44
CA ILE A 805 1.30 4.47 -13.45
C ILE A 805 0.58 4.01 -12.19
N GLN A 806 1.08 4.35 -11.00
CA GLN A 806 0.44 3.95 -9.74
C GLN A 806 -1.00 4.45 -9.70
N ASP A 807 -1.23 5.68 -10.13
CA ASP A 807 -2.54 6.31 -10.13
C ASP A 807 -3.50 5.61 -11.11
N ALA A 808 -3.01 5.18 -12.28
CA ALA A 808 -3.80 4.40 -13.23
C ALA A 808 -4.20 3.01 -12.68
N TYR A 809 -3.28 2.32 -11.99
CA TYR A 809 -3.58 1.05 -11.32
C TYR A 809 -4.64 1.24 -10.22
N ILE A 810 -4.50 2.26 -9.36
CA ILE A 810 -5.49 2.57 -8.31
C ILE A 810 -6.87 2.80 -8.91
N ASN A 811 -6.98 3.66 -9.93
CA ASN A 811 -8.26 3.96 -10.58
C ASN A 811 -8.86 2.74 -11.28
N ALA A 812 -8.04 1.86 -11.85
CA ALA A 812 -8.49 0.62 -12.47
C ALA A 812 -9.06 -0.37 -11.44
N ILE A 813 -8.41 -0.52 -10.29
CA ILE A 813 -8.88 -1.37 -9.20
C ILE A 813 -10.16 -0.80 -8.58
N ARG A 814 -10.21 0.49 -8.30
CA ARG A 814 -11.37 1.14 -7.67
C ARG A 814 -12.65 1.02 -8.50
N ARG A 815 -12.56 1.13 -9.83
CA ARG A 815 -13.73 0.97 -10.70
C ARG A 815 -14.13 -0.48 -10.95
N ALA A 816 -13.25 -1.45 -10.68
CA ALA A 816 -13.49 -2.86 -10.95
C ALA A 816 -14.77 -3.35 -10.25
N LYS A 817 -15.54 -4.19 -10.96
CA LYS A 817 -16.84 -4.66 -10.48
C LYS A 817 -17.07 -6.17 -10.57
N ASN A 818 -16.38 -6.88 -11.46
CA ASN A 818 -16.56 -8.31 -11.69
C ASN A 818 -15.30 -9.08 -11.27
N PHE A 819 -14.15 -8.77 -11.87
CA PHE A 819 -12.89 -9.46 -11.58
C PHE A 819 -11.68 -8.65 -12.00
N ILE A 820 -10.52 -9.03 -11.44
CA ILE A 820 -9.21 -8.53 -11.84
C ILE A 820 -8.29 -9.71 -12.14
N TYR A 821 -7.58 -9.65 -13.25
CA TYR A 821 -6.54 -10.61 -13.64
C TYR A 821 -5.21 -9.88 -13.78
N ILE A 822 -4.21 -10.27 -12.98
CA ILE A 822 -2.88 -9.65 -12.94
C ILE A 822 -1.85 -10.71 -13.28
N GLU A 823 -0.93 -10.35 -14.18
CA GLU A 823 0.32 -11.07 -14.36
C GLU A 823 1.45 -10.08 -14.08
N ASN A 824 2.30 -10.37 -13.11
CA ASN A 824 3.37 -9.45 -12.72
C ASN A 824 4.63 -10.17 -12.21
N GLN A 825 5.80 -9.69 -12.60
CA GLN A 825 7.10 -10.20 -12.12
C GLN A 825 7.26 -10.07 -10.60
N TYR A 826 6.72 -9.01 -10.01
CA TYR A 826 6.74 -8.78 -8.57
C TYR A 826 5.34 -8.50 -8.04
N PHE A 827 5.06 -8.96 -6.83
CA PHE A 827 3.84 -8.59 -6.12
C PHE A 827 4.14 -8.35 -4.64
N LEU A 828 4.57 -7.13 -4.32
CA LEU A 828 4.85 -6.70 -2.96
C LEU A 828 4.53 -5.22 -2.81
N GLY A 829 4.08 -4.77 -1.63
CA GLY A 829 3.76 -3.36 -1.42
C GLY A 829 2.79 -3.10 -0.28
N SER A 830 2.36 -1.84 -0.17
CA SER A 830 1.48 -1.35 0.89
C SER A 830 1.97 -1.71 2.29
N CYS A 831 3.27 -1.55 2.53
CA CYS A 831 3.92 -2.04 3.75
C CYS A 831 3.30 -1.43 5.02
N PHE A 832 2.76 -0.22 4.95
CA PHE A 832 2.03 0.44 6.05
C PHE A 832 0.85 -0.39 6.59
N GLY A 833 0.33 -1.36 5.83
CA GLY A 833 -0.70 -2.29 6.27
C GLY A 833 -0.19 -3.64 6.75
N TRP A 834 1.12 -3.91 6.74
CA TRP A 834 1.68 -5.19 7.17
C TRP A 834 1.56 -5.36 8.70
N HIS A 835 1.18 -6.56 9.13
CA HIS A 835 1.09 -6.94 10.54
C HIS A 835 2.38 -7.66 10.94
N CYS A 836 3.26 -7.01 11.69
CA CYS A 836 4.54 -7.61 12.09
C CYS A 836 5.09 -7.04 13.39
N GLU A 837 5.62 -7.93 14.24
CA GLU A 837 6.34 -7.58 15.47
C GLU A 837 7.87 -7.55 15.25
N ASP A 838 8.36 -8.16 14.16
CA ASP A 838 9.79 -8.38 13.88
C ASP A 838 10.46 -7.25 13.07
N ILE A 839 9.67 -6.41 12.39
CA ILE A 839 10.18 -5.28 11.59
C ILE A 839 9.45 -3.99 11.93
N LYS A 840 10.19 -2.89 11.85
CA LYS A 840 9.62 -1.55 11.93
C LYS A 840 9.13 -1.12 10.55
N VAL A 841 7.82 -1.25 10.32
CA VAL A 841 7.15 -1.05 9.03
C VAL A 841 7.48 0.29 8.38
N GLU A 842 7.65 1.34 9.19
CA GLU A 842 7.94 2.68 8.71
C GLU A 842 9.32 2.79 8.02
N ASP A 843 10.20 1.81 8.25
CA ASP A 843 11.55 1.78 7.68
C ASP A 843 11.64 0.95 6.37
N ILE A 844 10.54 0.32 5.92
CA ILE A 844 10.49 -0.48 4.67
C ILE A 844 10.31 0.42 3.45
N GLY A 845 9.47 1.45 3.55
CA GLY A 845 9.27 2.44 2.48
C GLY A 845 8.54 1.95 1.23
N ALA A 846 7.94 0.75 1.22
CA ALA A 846 7.11 0.23 0.12
C ALA A 846 5.65 0.70 0.23
N LEU A 847 5.44 2.01 0.03
CA LEU A 847 4.21 2.74 0.32
C LEU A 847 3.16 2.77 -0.81
N HIS A 848 3.42 2.21 -1.99
CA HIS A 848 2.41 2.17 -3.05
C HIS A 848 1.16 1.35 -2.64
N LEU A 849 0.00 1.71 -3.19
CA LEU A 849 -1.30 1.27 -2.66
C LEU A 849 -1.86 -0.01 -3.29
N ILE A 850 -1.19 -0.58 -4.30
CA ILE A 850 -1.81 -1.58 -5.19
C ILE A 850 -2.33 -2.82 -4.42
N PRO A 851 -1.53 -3.48 -3.56
CA PRO A 851 -2.03 -4.59 -2.76
C PRO A 851 -3.20 -4.23 -1.83
N LYS A 852 -3.13 -3.09 -1.13
CA LYS A 852 -4.20 -2.68 -0.21
C LYS A 852 -5.48 -2.26 -0.94
N GLU A 853 -5.40 -1.61 -2.09
CA GLU A 853 -6.57 -1.31 -2.93
C GLU A 853 -7.27 -2.59 -3.42
N LEU A 854 -6.50 -3.63 -3.77
CA LEU A 854 -7.06 -4.93 -4.16
C LEU A 854 -7.80 -5.60 -3.00
N SER A 855 -7.19 -5.68 -1.81
CA SER A 855 -7.86 -6.28 -0.65
C SER A 855 -9.08 -5.47 -0.21
N LEU A 856 -8.98 -4.14 -0.13
CA LEU A 856 -10.14 -3.28 0.19
C LEU A 856 -11.26 -3.36 -0.86
N LYS A 857 -10.92 -3.51 -2.15
CA LYS A 857 -11.92 -3.78 -3.19
C LYS A 857 -12.64 -5.08 -2.91
N ILE A 858 -11.92 -6.17 -2.64
CA ILE A 858 -12.54 -7.47 -2.29
C ILE A 858 -13.42 -7.34 -1.04
N VAL A 859 -12.90 -6.71 0.02
CA VAL A 859 -13.64 -6.45 1.27
C VAL A 859 -14.94 -5.71 0.98
N SER A 860 -14.91 -4.62 0.20
CA SER A 860 -16.11 -3.86 -0.15
C SER A 860 -17.16 -4.70 -0.90
N LYS A 861 -16.72 -5.67 -1.71
CA LYS A 861 -17.62 -6.55 -2.47
C LYS A 861 -18.22 -7.64 -1.59
N ILE A 862 -17.43 -8.23 -0.69
CA ILE A 862 -17.93 -9.12 0.38
C ILE A 862 -18.95 -8.37 1.25
N GLU A 863 -18.65 -7.13 1.60
CA GLU A 863 -19.52 -6.30 2.42
C GLU A 863 -20.87 -5.99 1.74
N ALA A 864 -20.83 -5.79 0.42
CA ALA A 864 -22.02 -5.59 -0.41
C ALA A 864 -22.77 -6.90 -0.75
N GLY A 865 -22.20 -8.07 -0.44
CA GLY A 865 -22.75 -9.36 -0.89
C GLY A 865 -22.66 -9.55 -2.42
N GLU A 866 -21.72 -8.86 -3.06
CA GLU A 866 -21.49 -8.90 -4.50
C GLU A 866 -20.31 -9.81 -4.83
N ARG A 867 -20.48 -10.65 -5.83
CA ARG A 867 -19.41 -11.55 -6.27
C ARG A 867 -18.26 -10.76 -6.92
N PHE A 868 -17.02 -11.09 -6.54
CA PHE A 868 -15.81 -10.51 -7.10
C PHE A 868 -14.63 -11.48 -6.94
N THR A 869 -13.71 -11.50 -7.90
CA THR A 869 -12.53 -12.38 -7.83
C THR A 869 -11.28 -11.71 -8.38
N VAL A 870 -10.16 -11.89 -7.68
CA VAL A 870 -8.84 -11.42 -8.10
C VAL A 870 -7.92 -12.61 -8.33
N TYR A 871 -7.35 -12.67 -9.53
CA TYR A 871 -6.43 -13.69 -9.99
C TYR A 871 -5.06 -13.06 -10.17
N ILE A 872 -4.02 -13.62 -9.54
CA ILE A 872 -2.66 -13.08 -9.61
C ILE A 872 -1.69 -14.17 -10.04
N VAL A 873 -0.96 -13.95 -11.13
CA VAL A 873 0.12 -14.82 -11.60
C VAL A 873 1.44 -14.10 -11.38
N VAL A 874 2.32 -14.71 -10.60
CA VAL A 874 3.69 -14.25 -10.31
C VAL A 874 4.69 -15.32 -10.73
N PRO A 875 5.98 -15.01 -10.94
CA PRO A 875 6.96 -16.07 -11.15
C PRO A 875 7.06 -16.93 -9.87
N MET A 876 7.53 -18.18 -10.01
CA MET A 876 7.67 -19.07 -8.85
C MET A 876 8.61 -18.44 -7.81
N TRP A 877 9.71 -17.87 -8.28
CA TRP A 877 10.54 -16.91 -7.57
C TRP A 877 11.04 -15.83 -8.56
N PRO A 878 11.42 -14.63 -8.09
CA PRO A 878 12.12 -13.65 -8.93
C PRO A 878 13.40 -14.21 -9.54
N GLU A 879 13.73 -13.88 -10.79
CA GLU A 879 14.91 -14.37 -11.51
C GLU A 879 16.18 -14.33 -10.65
N GLY A 880 17.07 -15.30 -10.85
CA GLY A 880 18.34 -15.39 -10.13
C GLY A 880 18.41 -16.58 -9.18
N ILE A 881 19.55 -16.74 -8.52
CA ILE A 881 19.77 -17.89 -7.62
C ILE A 881 18.77 -17.81 -6.47
N PRO A 882 17.86 -18.79 -6.31
CA PRO A 882 16.72 -18.65 -5.40
C PRO A 882 17.11 -18.67 -3.92
N GLU A 883 18.28 -19.22 -3.57
CA GLU A 883 18.86 -19.17 -2.23
C GLU A 883 19.57 -17.83 -1.91
N SER A 884 19.73 -16.94 -2.89
CA SER A 884 20.37 -15.64 -2.68
C SER A 884 19.60 -14.78 -1.67
N ALA A 885 20.31 -13.92 -0.94
CA ALA A 885 19.70 -13.03 0.04
C ALA A 885 18.61 -12.14 -0.58
N SER A 886 18.82 -11.70 -1.82
CA SER A 886 17.91 -10.83 -2.56
C SER A 886 16.61 -11.52 -2.90
N VAL A 887 16.68 -12.70 -3.53
CA VAL A 887 15.47 -13.48 -3.86
C VAL A 887 14.73 -13.86 -2.58
N GLN A 888 15.44 -14.27 -1.53
CA GLN A 888 14.83 -14.66 -0.26
C GLN A 888 14.12 -13.50 0.46
N ALA A 889 14.63 -12.27 0.41
CA ALA A 889 13.95 -11.14 1.03
C ALA A 889 12.81 -10.59 0.16
N ILE A 890 12.90 -10.65 -1.16
CA ILE A 890 11.75 -10.35 -2.05
C ILE A 890 10.59 -11.33 -1.79
N LEU A 891 10.89 -12.63 -1.64
CA LEU A 891 9.89 -13.63 -1.28
C LEU A 891 9.26 -13.36 0.09
N ASP A 892 10.02 -12.90 1.08
CA ASP A 892 9.46 -12.50 2.39
C ASP A 892 8.53 -11.29 2.26
N TRP A 893 8.89 -10.28 1.47
CA TRP A 893 8.02 -9.11 1.24
C TRP A 893 6.75 -9.46 0.48
N GLN A 894 6.85 -10.35 -0.51
CA GLN A 894 5.68 -10.92 -1.20
C GLN A 894 4.78 -11.67 -0.22
N ARG A 895 5.34 -12.53 0.63
CA ARG A 895 4.60 -13.25 1.68
C ARG A 895 3.88 -12.30 2.63
N ARG A 896 4.55 -11.26 3.13
CA ARG A 896 3.93 -10.25 4.03
C ARG A 896 2.79 -9.50 3.34
N THR A 897 2.94 -9.21 2.06
CA THR A 897 1.91 -8.57 1.25
C THR A 897 0.70 -9.49 1.07
N MET A 898 0.92 -10.77 0.73
CA MET A 898 -0.15 -11.77 0.66
C MET A 898 -0.87 -11.91 2.01
N GLU A 899 -0.13 -12.01 3.10
CA GLU A 899 -0.67 -12.17 4.45
C GLU A 899 -1.56 -10.98 4.86
N MET A 900 -1.13 -9.75 4.61
CA MET A 900 -1.94 -8.55 4.81
C MET A 900 -3.28 -8.66 4.05
N MET A 901 -3.23 -9.02 2.77
CA MET A 901 -4.44 -9.08 1.94
C MET A 901 -5.39 -10.19 2.40
N TYR A 902 -4.88 -11.38 2.72
CA TYR A 902 -5.71 -12.48 3.21
C TYR A 902 -6.32 -12.18 4.59
N LYS A 903 -5.58 -11.51 5.49
CA LYS A 903 -6.11 -11.03 6.77
C LYS A 903 -7.30 -10.08 6.58
N ASP A 904 -7.18 -9.09 5.68
CA ASP A 904 -8.29 -8.18 5.36
C ASP A 904 -9.54 -8.96 4.88
N ILE A 905 -9.36 -9.90 3.96
CA ILE A 905 -10.46 -10.69 3.35
C ILE A 905 -11.13 -11.59 4.39
N ILE A 906 -10.35 -12.32 5.17
CA ILE A 906 -10.88 -13.24 6.20
C ILE A 906 -11.65 -12.48 7.26
N GLN A 907 -11.15 -11.32 7.70
CA GLN A 907 -11.88 -10.47 8.65
C GLN A 907 -13.24 -10.03 8.09
N ALA A 908 -13.32 -9.68 6.80
CA ALA A 908 -14.58 -9.34 6.15
C ALA A 908 -15.54 -10.54 6.04
N LEU A 909 -15.04 -11.73 5.69
CA LEU A 909 -15.83 -12.97 5.65
C LEU A 909 -16.39 -13.31 7.04
N GLN A 910 -15.54 -13.28 8.08
CA GLN A 910 -15.93 -13.51 9.47
C GLN A 910 -16.96 -12.48 9.95
N ALA A 911 -16.80 -11.20 9.59
CA ALA A 911 -17.75 -10.14 9.94
C ALA A 911 -19.14 -10.34 9.30
N LYS A 912 -19.20 -11.00 8.14
CA LYS A 912 -20.45 -11.39 7.47
C LYS A 912 -20.98 -12.76 7.89
N GLY A 913 -20.24 -13.52 8.70
CA GLY A 913 -20.59 -14.89 9.06
C GLY A 913 -20.53 -15.86 7.88
N ILE A 914 -19.65 -15.59 6.91
CA ILE A 914 -19.41 -16.43 5.74
C ILE A 914 -18.23 -17.35 6.04
N GLU A 915 -18.46 -18.66 5.97
CA GLU A 915 -17.42 -19.69 6.10
C GLU A 915 -17.06 -20.22 4.71
N GLU A 916 -16.12 -19.56 4.05
CA GLU A 916 -15.64 -19.90 2.70
C GLU A 916 -14.12 -19.88 2.64
N ASP A 917 -13.55 -20.56 1.63
CA ASP A 917 -12.13 -20.47 1.34
C ASP A 917 -11.81 -19.07 0.78
N PRO A 918 -10.95 -18.25 1.44
CA PRO A 918 -10.60 -16.92 0.95
C PRO A 918 -9.92 -16.96 -0.43
N ARG A 919 -9.37 -18.12 -0.84
CA ARG A 919 -8.81 -18.35 -2.18
C ARG A 919 -9.85 -18.31 -3.29
N ASN A 920 -11.13 -18.35 -2.95
CA ASN A 920 -12.20 -18.11 -3.91
C ASN A 920 -12.38 -16.61 -4.21
N TYR A 921 -11.78 -15.70 -3.43
CA TYR A 921 -11.85 -14.26 -3.67
C TYR A 921 -10.51 -13.69 -4.16
N LEU A 922 -9.40 -14.20 -3.63
CA LEU A 922 -8.04 -13.83 -4.01
C LEU A 922 -7.21 -15.08 -4.18
N THR A 923 -6.67 -15.32 -5.37
CA THR A 923 -5.85 -16.49 -5.64
C THR A 923 -4.51 -16.11 -6.28
N PHE A 924 -3.46 -16.85 -5.91
CA PHE A 924 -2.11 -16.66 -6.43
C PHE A 924 -1.65 -17.93 -7.16
N PHE A 925 -1.06 -17.73 -8.32
CA PHE A 925 -0.50 -18.75 -9.18
C PHE A 925 0.94 -18.40 -9.56
N CYS A 926 1.67 -19.42 -10.00
CA CYS A 926 2.87 -19.25 -10.80
C CYS A 926 2.80 -20.14 -12.05
N LEU A 927 3.76 -19.99 -12.96
CA LEU A 927 3.84 -20.82 -14.16
C LEU A 927 5.00 -21.81 -14.05
N GLY A 928 4.81 -23.01 -14.59
CA GLY A 928 5.86 -24.00 -14.71
C GLY A 928 5.61 -24.96 -15.87
N ASN A 929 6.68 -25.60 -16.32
CA ASN A 929 6.59 -26.64 -17.34
C ASN A 929 7.31 -27.90 -16.89
N ARG A 930 6.93 -29.03 -17.49
CA ARG A 930 7.58 -30.32 -17.27
C ARG A 930 7.46 -31.17 -18.53
N GLU A 931 8.60 -31.61 -19.07
CA GLU A 931 8.66 -32.26 -20.38
C GLU A 931 9.29 -33.66 -20.29
N THR A 932 8.55 -34.67 -20.73
CA THR A 932 9.13 -35.99 -21.00
C THR A 932 10.24 -35.87 -22.04
N LYS A 933 11.34 -36.60 -21.83
CA LYS A 933 12.42 -36.68 -22.80
C LYS A 933 11.95 -37.45 -24.03
N LYS A 934 12.02 -36.82 -25.21
CA LYS A 934 11.61 -37.43 -26.49
C LYS A 934 12.83 -37.85 -27.31
N SER A 935 12.63 -38.79 -28.24
CA SER A 935 13.68 -39.19 -29.18
C SER A 935 14.02 -38.03 -30.12
N GLY A 936 15.31 -37.74 -30.29
CA GLY A 936 15.81 -36.65 -31.13
C GLY A 936 15.92 -35.30 -30.42
N GLU A 937 15.69 -35.23 -29.10
CA GLU A 937 15.98 -34.04 -28.29
C GLU A 937 17.49 -33.76 -28.23
N TYR A 938 17.88 -32.49 -28.04
CA TYR A 938 19.26 -32.07 -27.87
C TYR A 938 19.97 -32.86 -26.76
N GLU A 939 21.15 -33.41 -27.07
CA GLU A 939 22.01 -34.09 -26.10
C GLU A 939 23.22 -33.21 -25.80
N PRO A 940 23.38 -32.72 -24.55
CA PRO A 940 24.50 -31.87 -24.19
C PRO A 940 25.84 -32.61 -24.17
N SER A 941 26.93 -31.90 -24.45
CA SER A 941 28.29 -32.45 -24.45
C SER A 941 28.87 -32.62 -23.03
N GLU A 942 28.35 -31.86 -22.07
CA GLU A 942 28.75 -31.83 -20.67
C GLU A 942 27.54 -32.10 -19.77
N LYS A 943 27.78 -32.22 -18.46
CA LYS A 943 26.72 -32.36 -17.46
C LYS A 943 26.88 -31.31 -16.36
N PRO A 944 25.79 -30.91 -15.68
CA PRO A 944 25.87 -30.10 -14.48
C PRO A 944 26.65 -30.79 -13.35
N GLU A 945 27.11 -29.99 -12.38
CA GLU A 945 27.82 -30.51 -11.21
C GLU A 945 26.92 -31.45 -10.38
N PRO A 946 27.48 -32.54 -9.81
CA PRO A 946 26.74 -33.44 -8.92
C PRO A 946 26.08 -32.69 -7.74
N ASP A 947 24.90 -33.15 -7.33
CA ASP A 947 24.11 -32.60 -6.22
C ASP A 947 23.66 -31.13 -6.34
N SER A 948 23.94 -30.47 -7.48
CA SER A 948 23.51 -29.10 -7.76
C SER A 948 22.00 -29.02 -8.05
N ASN A 949 21.41 -27.84 -7.81
CA ASN A 949 20.02 -27.56 -8.20
C ASN A 949 19.82 -27.75 -9.72
N TYR A 950 20.85 -27.41 -10.50
CA TYR A 950 20.84 -27.56 -11.95
C TYR A 950 20.68 -29.02 -12.38
N LEU A 951 21.48 -29.93 -11.81
CA LEU A 951 21.37 -31.35 -12.11
C LEU A 951 19.99 -31.90 -11.72
N LYS A 952 19.48 -31.52 -10.54
CA LYS A 952 18.17 -31.95 -10.07
C LYS A 952 17.04 -31.51 -11.00
N ALA A 953 17.02 -30.25 -11.41
CA ALA A 953 16.02 -29.74 -12.35
C ALA A 953 16.12 -30.41 -13.73
N GLN A 954 17.36 -30.68 -14.21
CA GLN A 954 17.61 -31.41 -15.44
C GLN A 954 17.08 -32.85 -15.38
N GLU A 955 17.29 -33.56 -14.27
CA GLU A 955 16.83 -34.95 -14.07
C GLU A 955 15.33 -35.04 -13.80
N ALA A 956 14.78 -34.11 -13.01
CA ALA A 956 13.34 -34.01 -12.72
C ALA A 956 12.53 -33.48 -13.90
N ARG A 957 13.21 -32.93 -14.92
CA ARG A 957 12.66 -32.48 -16.20
C ARG A 957 11.65 -31.35 -16.10
N ARG A 958 11.81 -30.49 -15.10
CA ARG A 958 10.89 -29.40 -14.76
C ARG A 958 11.64 -28.11 -14.48
N PHE A 959 10.97 -26.99 -14.74
CA PHE A 959 11.41 -25.67 -14.29
C PHE A 959 10.23 -24.70 -14.33
N MET A 960 10.36 -23.55 -13.65
CA MET A 960 9.37 -22.48 -13.78
C MET A 960 9.38 -21.90 -15.18
N ILE A 961 8.22 -21.42 -15.63
CA ILE A 961 8.15 -20.48 -16.76
C ILE A 961 8.21 -19.10 -16.12
N TYR A 962 9.17 -18.28 -16.54
CA TYR A 962 9.39 -17.00 -15.89
C TYR A 962 8.33 -16.00 -16.31
N VAL A 963 7.53 -15.55 -15.35
CA VAL A 963 6.52 -14.51 -15.55
C VAL A 963 7.22 -13.16 -15.46
N HIS A 964 7.67 -12.64 -16.59
CA HIS A 964 8.23 -11.30 -16.69
C HIS A 964 7.16 -10.26 -17.03
N THR A 965 5.92 -10.68 -17.29
CA THR A 965 4.79 -9.80 -17.55
C THR A 965 4.65 -8.64 -16.56
N LYS A 966 4.11 -7.49 -17.03
CA LYS A 966 3.58 -6.40 -16.19
C LYS A 966 2.25 -5.90 -16.73
N MET A 967 1.18 -6.65 -16.44
CA MET A 967 -0.14 -6.46 -17.05
C MET A 967 -1.27 -6.63 -16.03
N MET A 968 -2.35 -5.87 -16.22
CA MET A 968 -3.59 -6.03 -15.47
C MET A 968 -4.80 -5.90 -16.39
N ILE A 969 -5.71 -6.87 -16.37
CA ILE A 969 -7.02 -6.84 -17.02
C ILE A 969 -8.10 -6.70 -15.96
N VAL A 970 -9.06 -5.80 -16.23
CA VAL A 970 -10.20 -5.52 -15.36
C VAL A 970 -11.48 -5.72 -16.15
N ASP A 971 -12.37 -6.58 -15.62
CA ASP A 971 -13.73 -6.80 -16.11
C ASP A 971 -13.85 -7.17 -17.61
N ASP A 972 -12.79 -7.74 -18.20
CA ASP A 972 -12.65 -8.02 -19.65
C ASP A 972 -12.78 -6.77 -20.55
N GLU A 973 -12.80 -5.56 -19.99
CA GLU A 973 -13.07 -4.31 -20.72
C GLU A 973 -11.94 -3.28 -20.67
N TYR A 974 -11.03 -3.37 -19.69
CA TYR A 974 -9.88 -2.46 -19.56
C TYR A 974 -8.60 -3.24 -19.32
N ILE A 975 -7.51 -2.80 -19.92
CA ILE A 975 -6.19 -3.42 -19.78
C ILE A 975 -5.11 -2.36 -19.52
N ILE A 976 -4.12 -2.70 -18.67
CA ILE A 976 -2.85 -1.99 -18.53
C ILE A 976 -1.73 -2.91 -19.00
N VAL A 977 -0.84 -2.42 -19.87
CA VAL A 977 0.38 -3.12 -20.29
C VAL A 977 1.56 -2.15 -20.24
N GLY A 978 2.69 -2.56 -19.67
CA GLY A 978 3.86 -1.71 -19.58
C GLY A 978 5.09 -2.42 -19.04
N SER A 979 6.02 -1.63 -18.51
CA SER A 979 7.27 -2.12 -17.90
C SER A 979 7.22 -2.17 -16.37
N ALA A 980 6.21 -1.54 -15.75
CA ALA A 980 6.15 -1.31 -14.30
C ALA A 980 5.68 -2.54 -13.50
N ASN A 981 6.55 -3.01 -12.62
CA ASN A 981 6.26 -4.07 -11.68
C ASN A 981 5.37 -3.61 -10.52
N ILE A 982 4.67 -4.53 -9.84
CA ILE A 982 3.96 -4.22 -8.58
C ILE A 982 4.97 -4.34 -7.42
N ASN A 983 5.83 -3.33 -7.33
CA ASN A 983 6.75 -3.07 -6.24
C ASN A 983 6.98 -1.55 -6.09
N GLN A 984 7.70 -1.13 -5.05
CA GLN A 984 7.97 0.29 -4.86
C GLN A 984 8.88 0.87 -5.95
N ARG A 985 9.90 0.12 -6.40
CA ARG A 985 10.81 0.53 -7.47
C ARG A 985 10.10 1.07 -8.70
N SER A 986 9.07 0.39 -9.18
CA SER A 986 8.34 0.79 -10.38
C SER A 986 7.19 1.77 -10.09
N MET A 987 6.53 1.66 -8.93
CA MET A 987 5.33 2.46 -8.63
C MET A 987 5.61 3.85 -8.04
N ASP A 988 6.81 4.07 -7.52
CA ASP A 988 7.18 5.30 -6.79
C ASP A 988 7.18 6.57 -7.65
N GLY A 989 7.60 6.46 -8.91
CA GLY A 989 7.80 7.58 -9.81
C GLY A 989 9.24 8.11 -9.86
N SER A 990 9.97 8.05 -8.75
CA SER A 990 11.32 8.65 -8.64
C SER A 990 12.47 7.64 -8.51
N ARG A 991 12.14 6.36 -8.42
CA ARG A 991 13.09 5.23 -8.43
C ARG A 991 13.43 4.83 -9.86
N ASP A 992 12.92 3.72 -10.38
CA ASP A 992 13.11 3.34 -11.79
C ASP A 992 12.21 4.16 -12.70
N SER A 993 12.70 4.45 -13.91
CA SER A 993 11.82 5.05 -14.92
C SER A 993 11.02 3.96 -15.64
N GLU A 994 9.71 4.09 -15.69
CA GLU A 994 8.78 3.11 -16.27
C GLU A 994 7.81 3.77 -17.26
N ILE A 995 7.16 2.94 -18.09
CA ILE A 995 6.10 3.35 -19.01
C ILE A 995 5.01 2.29 -19.08
N ALA A 996 3.75 2.72 -19.15
CA ALA A 996 2.62 1.83 -19.37
C ALA A 996 1.53 2.52 -20.19
N MET A 997 0.77 1.73 -20.93
CA MET A 997 -0.48 2.17 -21.53
C MET A 997 -1.65 1.59 -20.74
N GLY A 998 -2.75 2.33 -20.68
CA GLY A 998 -4.04 1.77 -20.29
C GLY A 998 -5.08 2.04 -21.37
N ALA A 999 -5.87 1.02 -21.68
CA ALA A 999 -6.71 1.02 -22.87
C ALA A 999 -8.04 0.28 -22.67
N TYR A 1000 -9.05 0.71 -23.42
CA TYR A 1000 -10.31 -0.01 -23.59
C TYR A 1000 -10.90 0.24 -24.97
N GLN A 1001 -11.79 -0.64 -25.39
CA GLN A 1001 -12.60 -0.45 -26.60
C GLN A 1001 -13.98 0.12 -26.20
N PRO A 1002 -14.34 1.35 -26.61
CA PRO A 1002 -15.56 2.03 -26.16
C PRO A 1002 -16.87 1.31 -26.55
N TYR A 1003 -16.83 0.42 -27.55
CA TYR A 1003 -17.99 -0.36 -28.00
C TYR A 1003 -18.06 -1.78 -27.40
N HIS A 1004 -17.06 -2.17 -26.60
CA HIS A 1004 -16.96 -3.49 -25.97
C HIS A 1004 -16.87 -3.40 -24.44
N LEU A 1005 -17.73 -2.57 -23.84
CA LEU A 1005 -17.79 -2.38 -22.40
C LEU A 1005 -18.70 -3.41 -21.73
N ALA A 1006 -18.37 -3.78 -20.49
CA ALA A 1006 -19.11 -4.68 -19.61
C ALA A 1006 -20.36 -4.02 -18.96
N THR A 1007 -20.87 -2.90 -19.49
CA THR A 1007 -21.92 -2.09 -18.82
C THR A 1007 -23.31 -2.74 -18.83
N SER A 1008 -23.75 -3.26 -19.98
CA SER A 1008 -25.09 -3.85 -20.15
C SER A 1008 -25.07 -5.34 -20.55
N ARG A 1009 -23.89 -5.82 -20.93
CA ARG A 1009 -23.59 -7.17 -21.41
C ARG A 1009 -22.10 -7.42 -21.16
N THR A 1010 -21.68 -8.66 -21.12
CA THR A 1010 -20.27 -9.03 -20.94
C THR A 1010 -19.41 -8.45 -22.07
N ALA A 1011 -18.24 -7.91 -21.71
CA ALA A 1011 -17.25 -7.46 -22.68
C ALA A 1011 -16.72 -8.66 -23.48
N ARG A 1012 -16.73 -8.55 -24.81
CA ARG A 1012 -16.32 -9.59 -25.77
C ARG A 1012 -15.55 -8.96 -26.95
N GLY A 1013 -14.67 -8.02 -26.64
CA GLY A 1013 -13.74 -7.40 -27.57
C GLY A 1013 -12.37 -8.07 -27.56
N GLN A 1014 -11.35 -7.37 -28.01
CA GLN A 1014 -9.96 -7.84 -28.07
C GLN A 1014 -9.39 -8.16 -26.69
N ILE A 1015 -9.71 -7.39 -25.64
CA ILE A 1015 -9.24 -7.65 -24.26
C ILE A 1015 -9.74 -9.01 -23.77
N HIS A 1016 -11.03 -9.30 -23.97
CA HIS A 1016 -11.62 -10.59 -23.68
C HIS A 1016 -10.93 -11.72 -24.47
N GLY A 1017 -10.74 -11.53 -25.78
CA GLY A 1017 -10.05 -12.50 -26.64
C GLY A 1017 -8.64 -12.81 -26.15
N PHE A 1018 -7.89 -11.77 -25.80
CA PHE A 1018 -6.54 -11.86 -25.25
C PHE A 1018 -6.51 -12.61 -23.91
N ARG A 1019 -7.40 -12.27 -22.98
CA ARG A 1019 -7.49 -12.94 -21.67
C ARG A 1019 -7.87 -14.42 -21.80
N MET A 1020 -8.75 -14.77 -22.75
CA MET A 1020 -9.07 -16.17 -23.08
C MET A 1020 -7.87 -16.90 -23.70
N ALA A 1021 -7.06 -16.22 -24.51
CA ALA A 1021 -5.85 -16.78 -25.13
C ALA A 1021 -4.75 -17.08 -24.10
N LEU A 1022 -4.54 -16.17 -23.13
CA LEU A 1022 -3.65 -16.40 -21.98
C LEU A 1022 -4.15 -17.56 -21.11
N TRP A 1023 -5.45 -17.60 -20.81
CA TRP A 1023 -6.00 -18.71 -20.03
C TRP A 1023 -5.91 -20.05 -20.76
N TYR A 1024 -6.03 -20.05 -22.09
CA TYR A 1024 -5.81 -21.27 -22.88
C TYR A 1024 -4.36 -21.77 -22.78
N GLU A 1025 -3.39 -20.86 -22.89
CA GLU A 1025 -1.97 -21.19 -22.69
C GLU A 1025 -1.76 -21.77 -21.28
N HIS A 1026 -2.18 -21.04 -20.25
CA HIS A 1026 -1.88 -21.39 -18.87
C HIS A 1026 -2.64 -22.64 -18.41
N LEU A 1027 -3.89 -22.81 -18.80
CA LEU A 1027 -4.71 -23.94 -18.36
C LEU A 1027 -4.61 -25.14 -19.31
N GLY A 1028 -4.08 -24.96 -20.52
CA GLY A 1028 -4.04 -25.98 -21.58
C GLY A 1028 -5.41 -26.31 -22.18
N MET A 1029 -6.46 -25.54 -21.83
CA MET A 1029 -7.82 -25.79 -22.27
C MET A 1029 -8.70 -24.53 -22.20
N LEU A 1030 -9.85 -24.58 -22.90
CA LEU A 1030 -10.93 -23.63 -22.73
C LEU A 1030 -12.15 -24.31 -22.11
N ASP A 1031 -12.90 -23.53 -21.32
CA ASP A 1031 -14.14 -23.96 -20.71
C ASP A 1031 -15.15 -22.81 -20.66
N ASN A 1032 -16.44 -23.15 -20.62
CA ASN A 1032 -17.50 -22.15 -20.61
C ASN A 1032 -17.49 -21.29 -19.34
N THR A 1033 -17.00 -21.81 -18.21
CA THR A 1033 -16.92 -21.03 -16.96
C THR A 1033 -15.92 -19.87 -17.08
N PHE A 1034 -14.90 -20.00 -17.93
CA PHE A 1034 -13.86 -18.98 -18.15
C PHE A 1034 -14.39 -17.72 -18.87
N PHE A 1035 -15.60 -17.78 -19.42
CA PHE A 1035 -16.30 -16.61 -19.96
C PHE A 1035 -16.86 -15.68 -18.88
N HIS A 1036 -16.89 -16.15 -17.62
CA HIS A 1036 -17.44 -15.46 -16.44
C HIS A 1036 -16.49 -15.58 -15.24
N PRO A 1037 -15.31 -14.92 -15.28
CA PRO A 1037 -14.28 -15.06 -14.25
C PRO A 1037 -14.72 -14.59 -12.85
N GLU A 1038 -15.77 -13.79 -12.76
CA GLU A 1038 -16.33 -13.40 -11.47
C GLU A 1038 -16.97 -14.58 -10.72
N THR A 1039 -17.44 -15.62 -11.42
CA THR A 1039 -18.26 -16.67 -10.82
C THR A 1039 -17.47 -17.60 -9.91
N GLU A 1040 -18.12 -18.11 -8.86
CA GLU A 1040 -17.54 -19.12 -7.97
C GLU A 1040 -17.14 -20.38 -8.74
N GLU A 1041 -17.97 -20.83 -9.69
CA GLU A 1041 -17.69 -22.00 -10.54
C GLU A 1041 -16.38 -21.83 -11.33
N CYS A 1042 -16.12 -20.63 -11.86
CA CYS A 1042 -14.89 -20.33 -12.58
C CYS A 1042 -13.67 -20.43 -11.67
N ILE A 1043 -13.65 -19.71 -10.55
CA ILE A 1043 -12.48 -19.72 -9.64
C ILE A 1043 -12.22 -21.11 -9.05
N MET A 1044 -13.26 -21.85 -8.68
CA MET A 1044 -13.11 -23.21 -8.16
C MET A 1044 -12.46 -24.11 -9.20
N LYS A 1045 -12.89 -24.02 -10.46
CA LYS A 1045 -12.34 -24.80 -11.56
C LYS A 1045 -10.89 -24.43 -11.86
N VAL A 1046 -10.57 -23.15 -11.90
CA VAL A 1046 -9.19 -22.67 -12.10
C VAL A 1046 -8.28 -23.15 -10.96
N ASN A 1047 -8.71 -22.99 -9.71
CA ASN A 1047 -7.97 -23.45 -8.54
C ASN A 1047 -7.76 -24.98 -8.56
N GLN A 1048 -8.79 -25.76 -8.90
CA GLN A 1048 -8.69 -27.23 -9.01
C GLN A 1048 -7.70 -27.67 -10.10
N ILE A 1049 -7.71 -27.01 -11.26
CA ILE A 1049 -6.75 -27.29 -12.33
C ILE A 1049 -5.33 -26.96 -11.87
N ALA A 1050 -5.14 -25.79 -11.23
CA ALA A 1050 -3.85 -25.34 -10.75
C ALA A 1050 -3.28 -26.19 -9.61
N ASP A 1051 -4.12 -26.67 -8.69
CA ASP A 1051 -3.76 -27.66 -7.66
C ASP A 1051 -3.28 -28.97 -8.32
N LYS A 1052 -4.04 -29.48 -9.30
CA LYS A 1052 -3.66 -30.71 -10.03
C LYS A 1052 -2.34 -30.55 -10.79
N TYR A 1053 -2.11 -29.40 -11.42
CA TYR A 1053 -0.87 -29.14 -12.15
C TYR A 1053 0.32 -28.98 -11.20
N TRP A 1054 0.12 -28.36 -10.02
CA TRP A 1054 1.13 -28.36 -8.97
C TRP A 1054 1.51 -29.77 -8.53
N ASP A 1055 0.53 -30.65 -8.30
CA ASP A 1055 0.79 -32.05 -7.92
C ASP A 1055 1.62 -32.80 -8.99
N LEU A 1056 1.29 -32.62 -10.27
CA LEU A 1056 2.03 -33.19 -11.40
C LEU A 1056 3.44 -32.58 -11.55
N TYR A 1057 3.57 -31.28 -11.31
CA TYR A 1057 4.85 -30.58 -11.35
C TYR A 1057 5.77 -31.05 -10.21
N ALA A 1058 5.25 -31.14 -8.99
CA ALA A 1058 5.98 -31.48 -7.77
C ALA A 1058 6.27 -32.98 -7.62
N SER A 1059 5.51 -33.87 -8.27
CA SER A 1059 5.69 -35.33 -8.25
C SER A 1059 7.13 -35.78 -8.57
N GLU A 1060 7.62 -36.83 -7.92
CA GLU A 1060 8.89 -37.48 -8.28
C GLU A 1060 8.80 -38.24 -9.62
N ASN A 1061 7.60 -38.75 -9.95
CA ASN A 1061 7.37 -39.51 -11.18
C ASN A 1061 6.95 -38.57 -12.31
N LEU A 1062 7.46 -38.84 -13.52
CA LEU A 1062 7.09 -38.17 -14.76
C LEU A 1062 6.62 -39.20 -15.81
N GLU A 1063 5.32 -39.22 -16.09
CA GLU A 1063 4.73 -40.13 -17.09
C GLU A 1063 4.43 -39.42 -18.43
N HIS A 1064 3.97 -38.17 -18.35
CA HIS A 1064 3.52 -37.36 -19.50
C HIS A 1064 3.95 -35.89 -19.32
N ASP A 1065 3.97 -35.14 -20.42
CA ASP A 1065 4.18 -33.68 -20.37
C ASP A 1065 3.11 -33.02 -19.49
N LEU A 1066 3.46 -31.88 -18.87
CA LEU A 1066 2.49 -31.11 -18.09
C LEU A 1066 1.36 -30.62 -19.02
N PRO A 1067 0.07 -30.85 -18.69
CA PRO A 1067 -1.03 -30.53 -19.62
C PRO A 1067 -1.28 -29.03 -19.85
N GLY A 1068 -0.84 -28.19 -18.93
CA GLY A 1068 -0.87 -26.73 -18.98
C GLY A 1068 0.13 -26.18 -17.95
N HIS A 1069 0.26 -24.87 -17.85
CA HIS A 1069 1.35 -24.22 -17.12
C HIS A 1069 0.96 -23.62 -15.77
N LEU A 1070 -0.33 -23.39 -15.52
CA LEU A 1070 -0.80 -22.70 -14.32
C LEU A 1070 -0.66 -23.59 -13.09
N LEU A 1071 0.23 -23.21 -12.18
CA LEU A 1071 0.45 -23.87 -10.91
C LEU A 1071 -0.13 -23.01 -9.80
N ARG A 1072 -0.78 -23.62 -8.81
CA ARG A 1072 -1.07 -22.90 -7.57
C ARG A 1072 0.25 -22.44 -6.94
N TYR A 1073 0.30 -21.19 -6.49
CA TYR A 1073 1.48 -20.71 -5.76
C TYR A 1073 1.64 -21.55 -4.47
N PRO A 1074 2.83 -22.10 -4.18
CA PRO A 1074 2.97 -23.23 -3.25
C PRO A 1074 2.95 -22.84 -1.76
N ILE A 1075 1.85 -22.20 -1.34
CA ILE A 1075 1.57 -21.72 0.01
C ILE A 1075 0.19 -22.20 0.49
N ARG A 1076 0.02 -22.17 1.81
CA ARG A 1076 -1.24 -22.42 2.49
C ARG A 1076 -1.66 -21.21 3.31
N ILE A 1077 -2.94 -20.86 3.22
CA ILE A 1077 -3.54 -19.78 4.00
C ILE A 1077 -4.17 -20.40 5.25
N ALA A 1078 -3.75 -19.97 6.44
CA ALA A 1078 -4.32 -20.38 7.72
C ALA A 1078 -5.70 -19.73 7.96
N SER A 1079 -6.46 -20.18 8.97
CA SER A 1079 -7.79 -19.66 9.27
C SER A 1079 -7.81 -18.17 9.62
N GLU A 1080 -6.69 -17.66 10.15
CA GLU A 1080 -6.51 -16.24 10.51
C GLU A 1080 -5.78 -15.42 9.43
N GLY A 1081 -5.49 -16.02 8.27
CA GLY A 1081 -4.84 -15.35 7.15
C GLY A 1081 -3.32 -15.42 7.09
N ASP A 1082 -2.67 -16.06 8.08
CA ASP A 1082 -1.23 -16.30 8.05
C ASP A 1082 -0.84 -17.17 6.84
N VAL A 1083 0.23 -16.76 6.15
CA VAL A 1083 0.76 -17.49 4.99
C VAL A 1083 1.79 -18.50 5.48
N THR A 1084 1.50 -19.78 5.29
CA THR A 1084 2.31 -20.91 5.77
C THR A 1084 2.77 -21.82 4.62
N GLU A 1085 3.77 -22.66 4.88
CA GLU A 1085 4.28 -23.65 3.94
C GLU A 1085 3.24 -24.75 3.66
N LEU A 1086 3.24 -25.31 2.45
CA LEU A 1086 2.50 -26.53 2.16
C LEU A 1086 3.16 -27.74 2.87
N PRO A 1087 2.39 -28.72 3.35
CA PRO A 1087 2.96 -29.89 4.03
C PRO A 1087 3.98 -30.63 3.15
N GLY A 1088 5.22 -30.74 3.62
CA GLY A 1088 6.31 -31.38 2.89
C GLY A 1088 6.96 -30.50 1.81
N THR A 1089 6.61 -29.22 1.72
CA THR A 1089 7.12 -28.27 0.73
C THR A 1089 7.66 -27.01 1.42
N GLU A 1090 8.77 -27.15 2.15
CA GLU A 1090 9.50 -26.01 2.72
C GLU A 1090 10.28 -25.23 1.65
N PHE A 1091 10.84 -25.98 0.69
CA PHE A 1091 11.67 -25.46 -0.40
C PHE A 1091 10.99 -25.62 -1.75
N PHE A 1092 11.34 -24.76 -2.72
CA PHE A 1092 10.91 -24.98 -4.10
C PHE A 1092 11.48 -26.32 -4.61
N PRO A 1093 10.73 -27.06 -5.46
CA PRO A 1093 11.21 -28.30 -6.04
C PRO A 1093 12.60 -28.13 -6.67
N ASP A 1094 13.49 -29.11 -6.44
CA ASP A 1094 14.88 -29.14 -6.94
C ASP A 1094 15.85 -28.13 -6.31
N THR A 1095 15.41 -27.32 -5.34
CA THR A 1095 16.22 -26.28 -4.68
C THR A 1095 16.40 -26.52 -3.17
N LYS A 1096 17.14 -25.62 -2.51
CA LYS A 1096 17.16 -25.45 -1.05
C LYS A 1096 16.63 -24.06 -0.66
N ALA A 1097 15.93 -23.39 -1.56
CA ALA A 1097 15.42 -22.04 -1.37
C ALA A 1097 14.04 -22.07 -0.72
N ARG A 1098 13.86 -21.36 0.39
CA ARG A 1098 12.59 -21.35 1.12
C ARG A 1098 11.54 -20.63 0.29
N ILE A 1099 10.34 -21.21 0.21
CA ILE A 1099 9.21 -20.62 -0.53
C ILE A 1099 8.74 -19.31 0.13
N LEU A 1100 8.70 -19.30 1.46
CA LEU A 1100 8.28 -18.13 2.25
C LEU A 1100 9.33 -17.01 2.31
N GLY A 1101 10.51 -17.23 1.73
CA GLY A 1101 11.64 -16.33 1.86
C GLY A 1101 12.27 -16.35 3.26
N LYS A 1102 13.16 -15.38 3.51
CA LYS A 1102 13.84 -15.19 4.79
C LYS A 1102 14.04 -13.70 5.04
N GLY A 1103 13.56 -13.21 6.19
CA GLY A 1103 13.84 -11.83 6.64
C GLY A 1103 15.34 -11.63 6.92
N SER A 1104 15.86 -10.45 6.61
CA SER A 1104 17.26 -10.07 6.88
C SER A 1104 17.50 -9.96 8.39
N ILE A 1105 18.29 -10.87 8.96
CA ILE A 1105 18.62 -10.90 10.40
C ILE A 1105 19.92 -10.10 10.63
N SER A 1106 19.89 -8.77 10.59
CA SER A 1106 20.75 -7.90 11.44
C SER A 1106 20.44 -6.39 11.30
N GLU A 1107 20.60 -5.64 12.40
CA GLU A 1107 20.56 -4.17 12.43
C GLU A 1107 21.69 -3.51 11.61
N ALA A 1108 22.72 -4.26 11.19
CA ALA A 1108 23.83 -3.78 10.37
C ALA A 1108 23.48 -3.67 8.87
N GLU A 1109 22.35 -4.22 8.44
CA GLU A 1109 21.92 -4.32 7.03
C GLU A 1109 20.92 -3.23 6.62
N THR A 1110 20.93 -2.07 7.30
CA THR A 1110 20.16 -0.89 6.82
C THR A 1110 20.62 -0.46 5.42
N LEU A 1111 21.86 -0.78 5.05
CA LEU A 1111 22.45 -0.62 3.71
C LEU A 1111 22.08 -1.73 2.71
N GLU A 1112 21.59 -2.88 3.19
CA GLU A 1112 21.14 -4.02 2.36
C GLU A 1112 19.66 -3.87 1.93
N ARG A 1113 18.88 -3.02 2.63
CA ARG A 1113 17.45 -2.77 2.36
C ARG A 1113 17.17 -2.20 0.96
N GLU A 1114 18.13 -1.46 0.40
CA GLU A 1114 18.11 -0.97 -0.99
C GLU A 1114 18.90 -1.88 -1.96
N ARG A 1115 19.78 -2.76 -1.44
CA ARG A 1115 20.47 -3.80 -2.23
C ARG A 1115 19.57 -4.98 -2.60
N ILE A 1116 18.59 -5.29 -1.76
CA ILE A 1116 17.76 -6.49 -1.92
C ILE A 1116 16.76 -6.35 -3.09
N GLU A 1117 16.27 -5.14 -3.38
CA GLU A 1117 15.53 -4.86 -4.62
C GLU A 1117 16.43 -4.89 -5.88
N ASN A 1118 17.75 -5.10 -5.74
CA ASN A 1118 18.73 -5.06 -6.83
C ASN A 1118 19.33 -6.42 -7.18
N ALA A 1119 19.58 -7.31 -6.24
CA ALA A 1119 20.46 -8.45 -6.51
C ALA A 1119 19.74 -9.72 -7.01
N SER A 1120 18.76 -9.57 -7.91
CA SER A 1120 18.14 -10.71 -8.63
C SER A 1120 19.00 -11.23 -9.81
N LEU A 1121 20.19 -10.69 -10.08
CA LEU A 1121 21.03 -11.18 -11.19
C LEU A 1121 22.53 -11.37 -10.86
N SER A 1122 22.96 -11.23 -9.60
CA SER A 1122 24.40 -11.32 -9.26
C SER A 1122 24.88 -12.76 -8.98
N GLN A 1123 25.76 -13.30 -9.83
CA GLN A 1123 26.59 -14.47 -9.51
C GLN A 1123 27.66 -14.13 -8.47
N GLY A 1124 27.84 -15.02 -7.48
CA GLY A 1124 28.85 -14.88 -6.43
C GLY A 1124 30.26 -15.22 -6.91
N VAL A 1125 31.19 -14.29 -6.74
CA VAL A 1125 32.64 -14.58 -6.74
C VAL A 1125 33.08 -14.77 -5.29
N VAL A 1126 33.23 -16.03 -4.88
CA VAL A 1126 33.89 -16.39 -3.62
C VAL A 1126 35.38 -16.01 -3.73
N LYS A 1127 35.83 -15.02 -2.95
CA LYS A 1127 37.25 -14.85 -2.66
C LYS A 1127 37.58 -15.59 -1.38
N ASN A 1128 38.39 -16.65 -1.49
CA ASN A 1128 39.08 -17.26 -0.37
C ASN A 1128 40.00 -16.23 0.31
N CYS A 1129 39.76 -15.98 1.59
CA CYS A 1129 40.77 -15.90 2.65
C CYS A 1129 40.08 -16.16 4.00
#